data_AF-A0A5N5WSL9-F1
#
_entry.id   AF-A0A5N5WSL9-F1
#
_cell.length_a   1.000
_cell.length_b   1.000
_cell.length_c   1.000
_cell.angle_alpha   90.00
_cell.angle_beta   90.00
_cell.angle_gamma   90.00
#
_symmetry.space_group_name_H-M   'P 1'
#
loop_
_entity.id
_entity.type
_entity.pdbx_description
1 polymer ?
#
loop_
_entity_poly.entity_id
_entity_poly.type
_entity_poly.pdbx_seq_one_letter_code
_entity_poly.pdbx_strand_id
1 'polypeptide(L)'
;MSSNKIWLRAETKPAEARSALTPTTAKALMDAGYLVTVERSTQRIFDDEEFAKIGAPLVEEGSWVKDAPKDAYVLGLKELPEDDFPLEHVHITFAHCYKQQGGWKNVLSRWPRGGGTLLDLEFLTDDAGRRVAAFGWSAGYAGSALAVKNWAWQLTHPEGEPLPSEVPYANQDLLIQSVKESLEAGKKQSGRSPRVLVIGALGRCGKGAVQLAKDVGIPESDIIEWDMAETKKGGPFKEIVEEADIFVNCIYLSSKIPHFVNVESLSTPNRRLSVICDVSADTTNPYNPIPVYDITTTFDKPTVPVTLPAGTQGPPLSVISIDHLPSLLPRESSEMFSQALLPSLLQLKDRANARVWTQAEDLFKEKLMQEKSTTVAAYAAGASLAAVALFYVFGPNYTIDGDELSDSNRKKSIVGLTNPANDCFINSVLQALAGLGDLRVYLIRELHRRELDGPDIYNTLPDANGLPRGENPEKIRELQQATITRALKEMLDRLNERPIYKKTITARPFIQALEFAYRTRISRNQQDAQEFLQIVAERLCDEYHAGVKARQRLQGPIEVPAGSGTSHPTEDAGSAESSEIEVRIDDGSDNGLPAIIDTKLKEIDNEYGFPFEGKLESQIECQFCHYKYKPNQTSFVNLTLQVPQKSSTTLNACFDGLLKTEHIEDFRCDKCRLQHALDMKIQDLRHTRGAKDRQLLEAEMQKIQNALSTDPEGPLEDVTLPPAEDAPKRKIARHMRITVFPKVIAIHLSRSIFDRSSSTKNAAKVAFPERLPLGGILNQKWFKLLAIVCHKGSHNSGHYESFRRNHLYAPFSTPDVFSSYAQSRVTSENPSQMPSPLIAARSSDADPPALSISTSSSSLSPSSLSSPAPSQSPSTKKPSTAASQLNPPASPAPRPSTSSSSRVSFQSSRTKSKQNLSPTSDPQSPATEGGRWSKSSSRPSFMSDRTTPGTSVEASLNPASRLRRRRKANDRWWRISDEKVKECKTSDVLGMQKEVYLLFYEMEKPSNGFQAP
;
A
#
# COMPACT_ATOMS: atom_id res chain seq x y z
N MET A 1 18.38 -0.08 -35.95
CA MET A 1 18.26 -0.68 -37.30
C MET A 1 17.20 -1.76 -37.20
N SER A 2 16.34 -1.92 -38.20
CA SER A 2 15.46 -3.09 -38.30
C SER A 2 16.16 -4.21 -39.07
N SER A 3 15.90 -5.45 -38.67
CA SER A 3 16.30 -6.63 -39.45
C SER A 3 15.07 -7.28 -40.08
N ASN A 4 15.29 -8.18 -41.02
CA ASN A 4 14.29 -9.10 -41.55
C ASN A 4 14.56 -10.57 -41.16
N LYS A 5 15.52 -10.84 -40.27
CA LYS A 5 15.89 -12.19 -39.84
C LYS A 5 15.12 -12.60 -38.58
N ILE A 6 14.46 -13.75 -38.62
CA ILE A 6 13.80 -14.39 -37.49
C ILE A 6 14.40 -15.78 -37.32
N TRP A 7 14.75 -16.14 -36.09
CA TRP A 7 15.31 -17.44 -35.73
C TRP A 7 14.37 -18.12 -34.75
N LEU A 8 13.63 -19.13 -35.21
CA LEU A 8 12.76 -19.93 -34.36
C LEU A 8 13.63 -20.92 -33.59
N ARG A 9 13.88 -20.64 -32.30
CA ARG A 9 14.61 -21.58 -31.44
C ARG A 9 13.77 -22.82 -31.15
N ALA A 10 14.42 -23.90 -30.72
CA ALA A 10 13.73 -25.00 -30.07
C ALA A 10 13.23 -24.58 -28.68
N GLU A 11 12.14 -25.20 -28.23
CA GLU A 11 11.75 -25.17 -26.82
C GLU A 11 12.53 -26.23 -26.05
N THR A 12 12.99 -25.87 -24.86
CA THR A 12 13.79 -26.73 -23.97
C THR A 12 13.07 -27.01 -22.64
N LYS A 13 11.85 -26.47 -22.47
CA LYS A 13 11.02 -26.73 -21.29
C LYS A 13 10.37 -28.12 -21.46
N PRO A 14 10.51 -29.03 -20.48
CA PRO A 14 9.90 -30.36 -20.56
C PRO A 14 8.40 -30.29 -20.88
N ALA A 15 7.95 -31.19 -21.76
CA ALA A 15 6.57 -31.28 -22.28
C ALA A 15 6.03 -30.03 -23.02
N GLU A 16 6.85 -29.01 -23.32
CA GLU A 16 6.42 -27.88 -24.15
C GLU A 16 6.50 -28.22 -25.64
N ALA A 17 5.47 -28.91 -26.16
CA ALA A 17 5.40 -29.30 -27.56
C ALA A 17 4.89 -28.19 -28.51
N ARG A 18 4.48 -27.02 -27.98
CA ARG A 18 4.01 -25.89 -28.79
C ARG A 18 5.18 -25.14 -29.45
N SER A 19 4.86 -24.31 -30.45
CA SER A 19 5.82 -23.46 -31.15
C SER A 19 5.26 -22.05 -31.36
N ALA A 20 6.15 -21.04 -31.31
CA ALA A 20 5.77 -19.65 -31.57
C ALA A 20 5.56 -19.33 -33.07
N LEU A 21 6.17 -20.12 -33.96
CA LEU A 21 5.83 -20.19 -35.39
C LEU A 21 5.38 -21.59 -35.77
N THR A 22 4.43 -21.66 -36.67
CA THR A 22 4.03 -22.90 -37.35
C THR A 22 4.57 -22.87 -38.79
N PRO A 23 4.56 -23.98 -39.53
CA PRO A 23 4.90 -23.98 -40.95
C PRO A 23 4.04 -22.96 -41.74
N THR A 24 2.75 -22.84 -41.39
CA THR A 24 1.82 -21.88 -41.97
C THR A 24 2.27 -20.42 -41.80
N THR A 25 2.63 -20.02 -40.58
CA THR A 25 2.99 -18.61 -40.29
C THR A 25 4.44 -18.29 -40.63
N ALA A 26 5.35 -19.26 -40.53
CA ALA A 26 6.71 -19.14 -41.04
C ALA A 26 6.71 -18.90 -42.56
N LYS A 27 5.88 -19.64 -43.32
CA LYS A 27 5.71 -19.42 -44.76
C LYS A 27 5.16 -18.03 -45.08
N ALA A 28 4.14 -17.57 -44.36
CA ALA A 28 3.59 -16.22 -44.53
C ALA A 28 4.64 -15.11 -44.25
N LEU A 29 5.54 -15.30 -43.29
CA LEU A 29 6.67 -14.40 -43.03
C LEU A 29 7.72 -14.44 -44.14
N MET A 30 8.06 -15.64 -44.64
CA MET A 30 9.00 -15.80 -45.76
C MET A 30 8.47 -15.13 -47.04
N ASP A 31 7.17 -15.27 -47.34
CA ASP A 31 6.54 -14.62 -48.50
C ASP A 31 6.42 -13.09 -48.31
N ALA A 32 6.32 -12.61 -47.08
CA ALA A 32 6.52 -11.20 -46.74
C ALA A 32 8.01 -10.75 -46.75
N GLY A 33 8.93 -11.61 -47.20
CA GLY A 33 10.36 -11.33 -47.37
C GLY A 33 11.16 -11.28 -46.06
N TYR A 34 10.76 -12.05 -45.04
CA TYR A 34 11.60 -12.34 -43.87
C TYR A 34 12.49 -13.56 -44.13
N LEU A 35 13.68 -13.57 -43.53
CA LEU A 35 14.58 -14.72 -43.51
C LEU A 35 14.28 -15.50 -42.22
N VAL A 36 13.50 -16.58 -42.33
CA VAL A 36 13.10 -17.41 -41.19
C VAL A 36 13.97 -18.66 -41.13
N THR A 37 14.90 -18.70 -40.18
CA THR A 37 15.67 -19.91 -39.83
C THR A 37 14.93 -20.66 -38.72
N VAL A 38 14.96 -22.00 -38.75
CA VAL A 38 14.27 -22.85 -37.79
C VAL A 38 15.24 -23.86 -37.19
N GLU A 39 15.30 -23.92 -35.87
CA GLU A 39 16.01 -25.02 -35.20
C GLU A 39 15.23 -26.32 -35.31
N ARG A 40 15.96 -27.42 -35.52
CA ARG A 40 15.45 -28.76 -35.27
C ARG A 40 14.97 -28.87 -33.82
N SER A 41 13.94 -29.67 -33.57
CA SER A 41 13.50 -29.90 -32.19
C SER A 41 12.84 -31.26 -32.00
N THR A 42 13.35 -32.02 -31.03
CA THR A 42 12.84 -33.37 -30.72
C THR A 42 11.51 -33.39 -29.96
N GLN A 43 11.11 -32.26 -29.36
CA GLN A 43 9.86 -32.15 -28.57
C GLN A 43 8.73 -31.38 -29.26
N ARG A 44 8.98 -30.72 -30.40
CA ARG A 44 7.99 -29.89 -31.09
C ARG A 44 6.94 -30.75 -31.80
N ILE A 45 5.66 -30.35 -31.73
CA ILE A 45 4.55 -31.07 -32.40
C ILE A 45 4.55 -30.98 -33.94
N PHE A 46 5.39 -30.13 -34.51
CA PHE A 46 5.55 -29.95 -35.96
C PHE A 46 6.85 -30.59 -36.41
N ASP A 47 6.78 -31.47 -37.41
CA ASP A 47 7.94 -32.17 -37.94
C ASP A 47 8.91 -31.16 -38.59
N ASP A 48 10.21 -31.39 -38.47
CA ASP A 48 11.23 -30.62 -39.18
C ASP A 48 10.96 -30.59 -40.70
N GLU A 49 10.45 -31.70 -41.25
CA GLU A 49 10.04 -31.82 -42.64
C GLU A 49 8.92 -30.87 -43.04
N GLU A 50 8.04 -30.42 -42.13
CA GLU A 50 7.03 -29.40 -42.45
C GLU A 50 7.68 -28.02 -42.69
N PHE A 51 8.70 -27.67 -41.91
CA PHE A 51 9.49 -26.44 -42.12
C PHE A 51 10.43 -26.56 -43.33
N ALA A 52 10.98 -27.74 -43.59
CA ALA A 52 11.78 -27.99 -44.81
C ALA A 52 10.94 -27.83 -46.09
N LYS A 53 9.70 -28.34 -46.12
CA LYS A 53 8.78 -28.26 -47.28
C LYS A 53 8.44 -26.82 -47.69
N ILE A 54 8.39 -25.87 -46.75
CA ILE A 54 8.16 -24.45 -47.04
C ILE A 54 9.44 -23.70 -47.45
N GLY A 55 10.61 -24.35 -47.35
CA GLY A 55 11.92 -23.80 -47.69
C GLY A 55 12.64 -23.08 -46.55
N ALA A 56 12.23 -23.27 -45.29
CA ALA A 56 12.92 -22.68 -44.14
C ALA A 56 14.25 -23.44 -43.87
N PRO A 57 15.40 -22.76 -43.72
CA PRO A 57 16.65 -23.42 -43.35
C PRO A 57 16.55 -24.06 -41.97
N LEU A 58 16.81 -25.37 -41.91
CA LEU A 58 16.94 -26.12 -40.67
C LEU A 58 18.37 -26.05 -40.14
N VAL A 59 18.52 -25.87 -38.83
CA VAL A 59 19.81 -25.79 -38.10
C VAL A 59 19.70 -26.54 -36.77
N GLU A 60 20.83 -26.91 -36.16
CA GLU A 60 20.85 -27.75 -34.97
C GLU A 60 20.18 -27.12 -33.73
N GLU A 61 19.70 -27.97 -32.82
CA GLU A 61 18.98 -27.55 -31.60
C GLU A 61 19.87 -26.65 -30.71
N GLY A 62 19.38 -25.47 -30.32
CA GLY A 62 20.13 -24.53 -29.47
C GLY A 62 21.25 -23.75 -30.19
N SER A 63 21.41 -23.90 -31.50
CA SER A 63 22.43 -23.19 -32.29
C SER A 63 22.31 -21.65 -32.25
N TRP A 64 21.13 -21.11 -31.89
CA TRP A 64 20.89 -19.66 -31.75
C TRP A 64 21.90 -18.94 -30.86
N VAL A 65 22.47 -19.63 -29.85
CA VAL A 65 23.43 -19.05 -28.91
C VAL A 65 24.75 -18.63 -29.59
N LYS A 66 25.12 -19.29 -30.71
CA LYS A 66 26.42 -19.11 -31.39
C LYS A 66 26.28 -18.69 -32.85
N ASP A 67 25.32 -19.28 -33.55
CA ASP A 67 25.24 -19.26 -35.01
C ASP A 67 24.17 -18.28 -35.53
N ALA A 68 23.24 -17.83 -34.68
CA ALA A 68 22.28 -16.80 -35.07
C ALA A 68 22.97 -15.43 -35.25
N PRO A 69 22.79 -14.75 -36.40
CA PRO A 69 23.31 -13.41 -36.61
C PRO A 69 22.85 -12.44 -35.52
N LYS A 70 23.75 -11.58 -35.02
CA LYS A 70 23.47 -10.64 -33.90
C LYS A 70 22.28 -9.69 -34.15
N ASP A 71 21.87 -9.50 -35.40
CA ASP A 71 20.70 -8.69 -35.78
C ASP A 71 19.37 -9.46 -35.87
N ALA A 72 19.39 -10.79 -35.71
CA ALA A 72 18.19 -11.63 -35.78
C ALA A 72 17.30 -11.52 -34.54
N TYR A 73 15.99 -11.68 -34.74
CA TYR A 73 15.02 -11.86 -33.69
C TYR A 73 14.95 -13.34 -33.29
N VAL A 74 15.46 -13.70 -32.11
CA VAL A 74 15.32 -15.05 -31.55
C VAL A 74 13.89 -15.19 -31.01
N LEU A 75 13.07 -15.92 -31.74
CA LEU A 75 11.65 -16.14 -31.46
C LEU A 75 11.48 -17.53 -30.85
N GLY A 76 10.83 -17.59 -29.69
CA GLY A 76 10.42 -18.82 -29.03
C GLY A 76 9.16 -18.57 -28.23
N LEU A 77 8.70 -19.59 -27.51
CA LEU A 77 7.49 -19.53 -26.71
C LEU A 77 7.79 -19.36 -25.23
N LYS A 78 8.51 -20.28 -24.59
CA LYS A 78 8.66 -20.30 -23.12
C LYS A 78 9.87 -19.54 -22.59
N GLU A 79 10.07 -19.62 -21.29
CA GLU A 79 11.28 -19.18 -20.62
C GLU A 79 12.51 -19.91 -21.19
N LEU A 80 13.66 -19.23 -21.21
CA LEU A 80 14.95 -19.86 -21.50
C LEU A 80 15.41 -20.67 -20.27
N PRO A 81 16.25 -21.72 -20.42
CA PRO A 81 16.91 -22.35 -19.28
C PRO A 81 17.65 -21.32 -18.42
N GLU A 82 17.74 -21.53 -17.10
CA GLU A 82 18.35 -20.59 -16.15
C GLU A 82 19.90 -20.50 -16.22
N ASP A 83 20.48 -20.82 -17.38
CA ASP A 83 21.92 -20.74 -17.64
C ASP A 83 22.47 -19.32 -17.46
N ASP A 84 23.63 -19.18 -16.83
CA ASP A 84 24.24 -17.87 -16.54
C ASP A 84 25.03 -17.26 -17.71
N PHE A 85 24.52 -17.34 -18.96
CA PHE A 85 25.15 -16.70 -20.12
C PHE A 85 24.48 -15.38 -20.55
N PRO A 86 25.25 -14.37 -21.00
CA PRO A 86 24.71 -13.11 -21.54
C PRO A 86 23.87 -13.32 -22.81
N LEU A 87 22.74 -12.64 -22.91
CA LEU A 87 21.85 -12.72 -24.08
C LEU A 87 22.10 -11.51 -24.99
N GLU A 88 22.73 -11.76 -26.14
CA GLU A 88 23.11 -10.71 -27.09
C GLU A 88 21.98 -10.33 -28.05
N HIS A 89 21.12 -11.28 -28.42
CA HIS A 89 20.08 -11.08 -29.43
C HIS A 89 18.82 -10.41 -28.88
N VAL A 90 17.98 -9.93 -29.79
CA VAL A 90 16.61 -9.53 -29.48
C VAL A 90 15.75 -10.77 -29.36
N HIS A 91 15.20 -11.03 -28.18
CA HIS A 91 14.35 -12.18 -27.90
C HIS A 91 12.88 -11.80 -27.91
N ILE A 92 12.05 -12.63 -28.52
CA ILE A 92 10.59 -12.57 -28.49
C ILE A 92 10.13 -13.91 -27.89
N THR A 93 9.72 -13.91 -26.62
CA THR A 93 9.38 -15.13 -25.86
C THR A 93 8.54 -14.75 -24.63
N PHE A 94 7.80 -15.68 -24.01
CA PHE A 94 7.26 -15.48 -22.66
C PHE A 94 8.40 -15.69 -21.65
N ALA A 95 9.05 -14.63 -21.18
CA ALA A 95 10.20 -14.77 -20.26
C ALA A 95 9.78 -14.86 -18.79
N HIS A 96 8.51 -14.60 -18.48
CA HIS A 96 7.91 -14.73 -17.16
C HIS A 96 8.75 -14.06 -16.04
N CYS A 97 9.30 -12.86 -16.31
CA CYS A 97 10.18 -12.15 -15.38
C CYS A 97 9.69 -10.73 -14.96
N TYR A 98 8.51 -10.28 -15.41
CA TYR A 98 8.00 -8.93 -15.11
C TYR A 98 6.99 -8.84 -13.94
N LYS A 99 6.51 -9.99 -13.45
CA LYS A 99 5.52 -10.11 -12.36
C LYS A 99 6.17 -10.54 -11.02
N GLN A 100 7.49 -10.41 -10.92
CA GLN A 100 8.33 -10.76 -9.75
C GLN A 100 8.33 -12.26 -9.36
N GLN A 101 8.21 -13.14 -10.36
CA GLN A 101 8.32 -14.60 -10.21
C GLN A 101 9.64 -15.07 -9.57
N GLY A 102 9.72 -16.33 -9.12
CA GLY A 102 10.99 -16.95 -8.74
C GLY A 102 12.07 -16.75 -9.82
N GLY A 103 13.32 -16.49 -9.41
CA GLY A 103 14.44 -16.28 -10.34
C GLY A 103 14.44 -14.99 -11.17
N TRP A 104 13.34 -14.19 -11.18
CA TRP A 104 13.08 -13.16 -12.21
C TRP A 104 14.23 -12.20 -12.53
N LYS A 105 15.01 -11.78 -11.52
CA LYS A 105 16.15 -10.86 -11.71
C LYS A 105 17.30 -11.51 -12.46
N ASN A 106 17.62 -12.77 -12.16
CA ASN A 106 18.72 -13.50 -12.79
C ASN A 106 18.44 -13.61 -14.29
N VAL A 107 17.25 -14.11 -14.63
CA VAL A 107 16.70 -14.17 -15.99
C VAL A 107 16.78 -12.80 -16.68
N LEU A 108 16.17 -11.77 -16.09
CA LEU A 108 16.11 -10.44 -16.68
C LEU A 108 17.50 -9.77 -16.86
N SER A 109 18.46 -10.08 -15.99
CA SER A 109 19.83 -9.50 -16.05
C SER A 109 20.64 -9.95 -17.27
N ARG A 110 20.30 -11.08 -17.90
CA ARG A 110 21.09 -11.68 -18.99
C ARG A 110 21.11 -10.82 -20.25
N TRP A 111 19.99 -10.20 -20.63
CA TRP A 111 19.92 -9.32 -21.80
C TRP A 111 20.82 -8.07 -21.72
N PRO A 112 20.76 -7.22 -20.67
CA PRO A 112 21.65 -6.06 -20.57
C PRO A 112 23.13 -6.42 -20.38
N ARG A 113 23.46 -7.68 -20.04
CA ARG A 113 24.85 -8.20 -20.06
C ARG A 113 25.37 -8.45 -21.48
N GLY A 114 24.53 -8.95 -22.38
CA GLY A 114 24.89 -9.20 -23.78
C GLY A 114 24.62 -8.02 -24.72
N GLY A 115 23.88 -7.01 -24.26
CA GLY A 115 23.38 -5.91 -25.10
C GLY A 115 22.07 -6.23 -25.83
N GLY A 116 21.49 -7.40 -25.59
CA GLY A 116 20.23 -7.84 -26.17
C GLY A 116 19.00 -7.12 -25.60
N THR A 117 17.82 -7.58 -26.02
CA THR A 117 16.53 -7.00 -25.60
C THR A 117 15.49 -8.09 -25.49
N LEU A 118 14.63 -8.02 -24.47
CA LEU A 118 13.42 -8.84 -24.37
C LEU A 118 12.21 -8.05 -24.88
N LEU A 119 11.45 -8.66 -25.80
CA LEU A 119 10.14 -8.21 -26.26
C LEU A 119 9.12 -9.27 -25.82
N ASP A 120 8.72 -9.22 -24.53
CA ASP A 120 7.99 -10.31 -23.88
C ASP A 120 6.57 -10.49 -24.48
N LEU A 121 6.30 -11.72 -24.96
CA LEU A 121 5.02 -12.12 -25.55
C LEU A 121 3.83 -11.94 -24.58
N GLU A 122 4.07 -11.97 -23.26
CA GLU A 122 3.06 -11.76 -22.24
C GLU A 122 2.37 -10.39 -22.38
N PHE A 123 3.08 -9.35 -22.85
CA PHE A 123 2.68 -7.95 -22.77
C PHE A 123 2.42 -7.26 -24.12
N LEU A 124 2.45 -7.99 -25.24
CA LEU A 124 2.12 -7.44 -26.57
C LEU A 124 0.61 -7.16 -26.69
N THR A 125 0.20 -5.91 -26.88
CA THR A 125 -1.21 -5.48 -26.94
C THR A 125 -1.61 -4.82 -28.26
N ASP A 126 -2.91 -4.78 -28.54
CA ASP A 126 -3.51 -3.94 -29.58
C ASP A 126 -3.76 -2.50 -29.08
N ASP A 127 -4.29 -1.63 -29.94
CA ASP A 127 -4.59 -0.22 -29.60
C ASP A 127 -5.70 -0.06 -28.54
N ALA A 128 -6.44 -1.13 -28.24
CA ALA A 128 -7.42 -1.19 -27.16
C ALA A 128 -6.86 -1.84 -25.88
N GLY A 129 -5.55 -2.10 -25.80
CA GLY A 129 -4.86 -2.69 -24.65
C GLY A 129 -5.07 -4.20 -24.50
N ARG A 130 -5.66 -4.89 -25.48
CA ARG A 130 -5.95 -6.33 -25.43
C ARG A 130 -4.74 -7.11 -25.93
N ARG A 131 -4.35 -8.20 -25.24
CA ARG A 131 -3.21 -9.05 -25.63
C ARG A 131 -3.40 -9.61 -27.05
N VAL A 132 -2.45 -9.36 -27.97
CA VAL A 132 -2.58 -9.70 -29.41
C VAL A 132 -2.74 -11.20 -29.60
N ALA A 133 -1.82 -11.98 -29.04
CA ALA A 133 -1.81 -13.44 -29.08
C ALA A 133 -1.88 -13.99 -27.64
N ALA A 134 -2.75 -14.98 -27.42
CA ALA A 134 -2.90 -15.66 -26.13
C ALA A 134 -3.65 -16.99 -26.32
N PHE A 135 -3.23 -18.04 -25.62
CA PHE A 135 -3.78 -19.40 -25.71
C PHE A 135 -5.17 -19.59 -25.07
N GLY A 136 -5.92 -18.52 -24.82
CA GLY A 136 -7.13 -18.56 -23.99
C GLY A 136 -8.17 -19.57 -24.46
N TRP A 137 -8.45 -19.63 -25.76
CA TRP A 137 -9.42 -20.57 -26.33
C TRP A 137 -9.02 -22.03 -26.10
N SER A 138 -7.79 -22.41 -26.47
CA SER A 138 -7.28 -23.77 -26.30
C SER A 138 -7.18 -24.18 -24.83
N ALA A 139 -6.94 -23.23 -23.91
CA ALA A 139 -6.98 -23.48 -22.47
C ALA A 139 -8.38 -23.90 -22.01
N GLY A 140 -9.42 -23.17 -22.43
CA GLY A 140 -10.81 -23.52 -22.12
C GLY A 140 -11.24 -24.84 -22.77
N TYR A 141 -10.83 -25.07 -24.02
CA TYR A 141 -11.10 -26.29 -24.77
C TYR A 141 -10.52 -27.52 -24.06
N ALA A 142 -9.21 -27.48 -23.72
CA ALA A 142 -8.54 -28.56 -22.99
C ALA A 142 -9.03 -28.72 -21.54
N GLY A 143 -9.34 -27.62 -20.83
CA GLY A 143 -9.89 -27.68 -19.48
C GLY A 143 -11.25 -28.38 -19.43
N SER A 144 -12.15 -28.00 -20.35
CA SER A 144 -13.44 -28.66 -20.54
C SER A 144 -13.28 -30.15 -20.92
N ALA A 145 -12.26 -30.50 -21.73
CA ALA A 145 -11.97 -31.88 -22.11
C ALA A 145 -11.66 -32.77 -20.90
N LEU A 146 -10.72 -32.32 -20.06
CA LEU A 146 -10.36 -33.01 -18.82
C LEU A 146 -11.53 -33.03 -17.83
N ALA A 147 -12.35 -31.98 -17.79
CA ALA A 147 -13.51 -31.92 -16.91
C ALA A 147 -14.60 -32.95 -17.28
N VAL A 148 -14.90 -33.11 -18.58
CA VAL A 148 -15.84 -34.13 -19.08
C VAL A 148 -15.27 -35.54 -18.89
N LYS A 149 -13.97 -35.75 -19.12
CA LYS A 149 -13.30 -37.02 -18.81
C LYS A 149 -13.39 -37.38 -17.32
N ASN A 150 -13.07 -36.44 -16.43
CA ASN A 150 -13.12 -36.64 -14.98
C ASN A 150 -14.52 -36.98 -14.47
N TRP A 151 -15.56 -36.28 -14.97
CA TRP A 151 -16.95 -36.59 -14.63
C TRP A 151 -17.34 -38.03 -15.02
N ALA A 152 -16.96 -38.46 -16.23
CA ALA A 152 -17.19 -39.83 -16.67
C ALA A 152 -16.34 -40.85 -15.88
N TRP A 153 -15.12 -40.49 -15.49
CA TRP A 153 -14.22 -41.33 -14.70
C TRP A 153 -14.79 -41.60 -13.30
N GLN A 154 -15.20 -40.56 -12.57
CA GLN A 154 -15.85 -40.67 -11.26
C GLN A 154 -17.11 -41.55 -11.29
N LEU A 155 -17.89 -41.50 -12.38
CA LEU A 155 -19.08 -42.33 -12.57
C LEU A 155 -18.78 -43.80 -12.94
N THR A 156 -17.59 -44.08 -13.47
CA THR A 156 -17.18 -45.43 -13.89
C THR A 156 -16.27 -46.12 -12.86
N HIS A 157 -15.61 -45.35 -12.00
CA HIS A 157 -14.69 -45.82 -10.94
C HIS A 157 -15.16 -45.31 -9.57
N PRO A 158 -16.32 -45.79 -9.05
CA PRO A 158 -16.97 -45.27 -7.85
C PRO A 158 -16.19 -45.53 -6.54
N GLU A 159 -15.12 -46.34 -6.59
CA GLU A 159 -14.21 -46.57 -5.45
C GLU A 159 -13.28 -45.37 -5.17
N GLY A 160 -13.32 -44.32 -6.02
CA GLY A 160 -12.65 -43.04 -5.77
C GLY A 160 -11.26 -42.91 -6.39
N GLU A 161 -10.95 -43.69 -7.42
CA GLU A 161 -9.70 -43.55 -8.17
C GLU A 161 -9.60 -42.17 -8.85
N PRO A 162 -8.47 -41.46 -8.76
CA PRO A 162 -8.27 -40.20 -9.47
C PRO A 162 -8.18 -40.44 -10.98
N LEU A 163 -8.50 -39.43 -11.80
CA LEU A 163 -8.33 -39.50 -13.25
C LEU A 163 -6.84 -39.79 -13.58
N PRO A 164 -6.53 -40.78 -14.44
CA PRO A 164 -5.17 -41.16 -14.78
C PRO A 164 -4.41 -40.07 -15.55
N SER A 165 -3.10 -40.27 -15.73
CA SER A 165 -2.22 -39.37 -16.47
C SER A 165 -2.65 -39.21 -17.93
N GLU A 166 -2.73 -37.97 -18.40
CA GLU A 166 -3.07 -37.59 -19.77
C GLU A 166 -1.81 -37.18 -20.56
N VAL A 167 -1.87 -37.25 -21.89
CA VAL A 167 -0.77 -36.90 -22.79
C VAL A 167 -1.21 -35.92 -23.89
N PRO A 168 -0.32 -35.09 -24.44
CA PRO A 168 -0.65 -34.20 -25.55
C PRO A 168 -1.20 -34.94 -26.77
N TYR A 169 -2.31 -34.43 -27.31
CA TYR A 169 -2.97 -34.98 -28.49
C TYR A 169 -2.35 -34.43 -29.78
N ALA A 170 -2.17 -35.30 -30.79
CA ALA A 170 -1.56 -34.90 -32.06
C ALA A 170 -2.43 -33.95 -32.91
N ASN A 171 -3.75 -33.97 -32.69
CA ASN A 171 -4.74 -33.08 -33.31
C ASN A 171 -6.05 -33.06 -32.51
N GLN A 172 -6.95 -32.15 -32.88
CA GLN A 172 -8.23 -31.91 -32.22
C GLN A 172 -9.22 -33.08 -32.35
N ASP A 173 -9.23 -33.79 -33.50
CA ASP A 173 -10.15 -34.91 -33.73
C ASP A 173 -9.90 -36.08 -32.77
N LEU A 174 -8.64 -36.40 -32.50
CA LEU A 174 -8.26 -37.44 -31.53
C LEU A 174 -8.66 -37.07 -30.09
N LEU A 175 -8.57 -35.78 -29.73
CA LEU A 175 -9.04 -35.29 -28.43
C LEU A 175 -10.56 -35.40 -28.33
N ILE A 176 -11.30 -34.94 -29.36
CA ILE A 176 -12.76 -35.06 -29.43
C ILE A 176 -13.19 -36.53 -29.34
N GLN A 177 -12.53 -37.44 -30.05
CA GLN A 177 -12.84 -38.88 -29.99
C GLN A 177 -12.65 -39.44 -28.58
N SER A 178 -11.50 -39.20 -27.94
CA SER A 178 -11.21 -39.73 -26.60
C SER A 178 -12.16 -39.16 -25.52
N VAL A 179 -12.56 -37.89 -25.63
CA VAL A 179 -13.56 -37.31 -24.74
C VAL A 179 -14.96 -37.85 -25.02
N LYS A 180 -15.34 -38.14 -26.29
CA LYS A 180 -16.59 -38.82 -26.64
C LYS A 180 -16.67 -40.22 -26.07
N GLU A 181 -15.60 -41.01 -26.18
CA GLU A 181 -15.53 -42.37 -25.62
C GLU A 181 -15.73 -42.36 -24.09
N SER A 182 -15.11 -41.39 -23.41
CA SER A 182 -15.31 -41.15 -21.98
C SER A 182 -16.75 -40.72 -21.66
N LEU A 183 -17.26 -39.70 -22.37
CA LEU A 183 -18.60 -39.15 -22.17
C LEU A 183 -19.70 -40.21 -22.35
N GLU A 184 -19.60 -41.08 -23.37
CA GLU A 184 -20.54 -42.17 -23.58
C GLU A 184 -20.44 -43.28 -22.52
N ALA A 185 -19.28 -43.44 -21.85
CA ALA A 185 -19.17 -44.30 -20.67
C ALA A 185 -19.88 -43.68 -19.45
N GLY A 186 -19.67 -42.38 -19.20
CA GLY A 186 -20.35 -41.64 -18.13
C GLY A 186 -21.88 -41.54 -18.33
N LYS A 187 -22.33 -41.34 -19.57
CA LYS A 187 -23.77 -41.37 -19.95
C LYS A 187 -24.42 -42.73 -19.66
N LYS A 188 -23.72 -43.85 -19.89
CA LYS A 188 -24.25 -45.20 -19.60
C LYS A 188 -24.48 -45.44 -18.11
N GLN A 189 -23.66 -44.85 -17.23
CA GLN A 189 -23.79 -44.98 -15.78
C GLN A 189 -24.82 -44.00 -15.19
N SER A 190 -24.85 -42.76 -15.67
CA SER A 190 -25.72 -41.70 -15.14
C SER A 190 -27.09 -41.58 -15.83
N GLY A 191 -27.26 -42.21 -16.99
CA GLY A 191 -28.48 -42.14 -17.81
C GLY A 191 -28.67 -40.83 -18.59
N ARG A 192 -27.70 -39.90 -18.56
CA ARG A 192 -27.83 -38.55 -19.13
C ARG A 192 -26.48 -37.89 -19.44
N SER A 193 -26.51 -36.74 -20.12
CA SER A 193 -25.36 -35.84 -20.24
C SER A 193 -25.05 -35.10 -18.92
N PRO A 194 -23.81 -34.62 -18.73
CA PRO A 194 -23.50 -33.64 -17.69
C PRO A 194 -24.04 -32.26 -18.06
N ARG A 195 -24.57 -31.52 -17.09
CA ARG A 195 -24.76 -30.07 -17.20
C ARG A 195 -23.43 -29.35 -16.91
N VAL A 196 -22.98 -28.55 -17.86
CA VAL A 196 -21.68 -27.85 -17.83
C VAL A 196 -21.91 -26.36 -17.69
N LEU A 197 -21.49 -25.76 -16.57
CA LEU A 197 -21.58 -24.31 -16.35
C LEU A 197 -20.22 -23.67 -16.62
N VAL A 198 -20.20 -22.66 -17.49
CA VAL A 198 -18.98 -21.94 -17.89
C VAL A 198 -19.09 -20.47 -17.49
N ILE A 199 -18.27 -20.02 -16.54
CA ILE A 199 -18.18 -18.59 -16.17
C ILE A 199 -17.09 -17.90 -16.99
N GLY A 200 -17.43 -16.78 -17.62
CA GLY A 200 -16.61 -16.09 -18.61
C GLY A 200 -16.85 -16.58 -20.04
N ALA A 201 -18.07 -17.08 -20.31
CA ALA A 201 -18.49 -17.69 -21.57
C ALA A 201 -18.22 -16.82 -22.80
N LEU A 202 -18.37 -15.49 -22.70
CA LEU A 202 -18.17 -14.58 -23.83
C LEU A 202 -16.68 -14.36 -24.17
N GLY A 203 -15.78 -14.68 -23.22
CA GLY A 203 -14.33 -14.57 -23.37
C GLY A 203 -13.72 -15.60 -24.32
N ARG A 204 -12.42 -15.44 -24.64
CA ARG A 204 -11.68 -16.41 -25.47
C ARG A 204 -11.71 -17.82 -24.87
N CYS A 205 -11.50 -17.93 -23.55
CA CYS A 205 -11.53 -19.18 -22.80
C CYS A 205 -12.92 -19.81 -22.75
N GLY A 206 -13.94 -19.04 -22.37
CA GLY A 206 -15.31 -19.55 -22.28
C GLY A 206 -15.79 -20.17 -23.60
N LYS A 207 -15.55 -19.48 -24.71
CA LYS A 207 -15.83 -20.00 -26.07
C LYS A 207 -15.09 -21.30 -26.41
N GLY A 208 -13.90 -21.54 -25.86
CA GLY A 208 -13.22 -22.83 -26.02
C GLY A 208 -13.89 -23.94 -25.21
N ALA A 209 -14.21 -23.66 -23.94
CA ALA A 209 -14.85 -24.64 -23.06
C ALA A 209 -16.26 -25.02 -23.53
N VAL A 210 -17.03 -24.04 -24.01
CA VAL A 210 -18.34 -24.19 -24.64
C VAL A 210 -18.24 -24.94 -25.96
N GLN A 211 -17.28 -24.59 -26.84
CA GLN A 211 -17.14 -25.26 -28.14
C GLN A 211 -16.82 -26.75 -27.98
N LEU A 212 -15.91 -27.13 -27.09
CA LEU A 212 -15.66 -28.56 -26.85
C LEU A 212 -16.92 -29.28 -26.37
N ALA A 213 -17.67 -28.70 -25.42
CA ALA A 213 -18.90 -29.34 -24.93
C ALA A 213 -19.88 -29.64 -26.08
N LYS A 214 -20.01 -28.73 -27.05
CA LYS A 214 -20.80 -28.93 -28.28
C LYS A 214 -20.16 -29.97 -29.21
N ASP A 215 -18.84 -29.91 -29.46
CA ASP A 215 -18.11 -30.83 -30.32
C ASP A 215 -18.17 -32.29 -29.83
N VAL A 216 -18.19 -32.52 -28.52
CA VAL A 216 -18.31 -33.85 -27.90
C VAL A 216 -19.75 -34.37 -27.81
N GLY A 217 -20.74 -33.54 -28.13
CA GLY A 217 -22.15 -33.94 -28.13
C GLY A 217 -22.81 -33.88 -26.76
N ILE A 218 -22.53 -32.84 -25.97
CA ILE A 218 -23.40 -32.38 -24.88
C ILE A 218 -24.46 -31.46 -25.49
N PRO A 219 -25.77 -31.65 -25.21
CA PRO A 219 -26.84 -30.79 -25.70
C PRO A 219 -26.66 -29.32 -25.29
N GLU A 220 -27.02 -28.37 -26.16
CA GLU A 220 -26.92 -26.93 -25.81
C GLU A 220 -27.80 -26.55 -24.61
N SER A 221 -28.89 -27.28 -24.34
CA SER A 221 -29.72 -27.12 -23.13
C SER A 221 -29.01 -27.48 -21.82
N ASP A 222 -27.95 -28.29 -21.90
CA ASP A 222 -27.13 -28.68 -20.76
C ASP A 222 -25.89 -27.77 -20.57
N ILE A 223 -25.63 -26.84 -21.48
CA ILE A 223 -24.50 -25.90 -21.43
C ILE A 223 -24.98 -24.55 -20.90
N ILE A 224 -24.53 -24.18 -19.70
CA ILE A 224 -24.92 -22.96 -19.00
C ILE A 224 -23.83 -21.91 -19.23
N GLU A 225 -24.02 -21.07 -20.26
CA GLU A 225 -23.10 -19.99 -20.63
C GLU A 225 -23.32 -18.75 -19.73
N TRP A 226 -22.41 -18.46 -18.80
CA TRP A 226 -22.48 -17.32 -17.85
C TRP A 226 -21.31 -16.33 -18.05
N ASP A 227 -21.57 -15.06 -17.80
CA ASP A 227 -20.55 -14.00 -17.87
C ASP A 227 -20.83 -12.88 -16.83
N MET A 228 -20.47 -11.63 -17.13
CA MET A 228 -20.64 -10.48 -16.24
C MET A 228 -22.10 -10.17 -15.87
N ALA A 229 -23.08 -10.56 -16.69
CA ALA A 229 -24.49 -10.27 -16.41
C ALA A 229 -25.02 -11.12 -15.24
N GLU A 230 -24.64 -12.39 -15.20
CA GLU A 230 -25.08 -13.37 -14.19
C GLU A 230 -24.22 -13.29 -12.92
N THR A 231 -22.91 -13.10 -13.08
CA THR A 231 -21.97 -13.06 -11.94
C THR A 231 -22.03 -11.75 -11.13
N LYS A 232 -22.54 -10.65 -11.70
CA LYS A 232 -22.66 -9.34 -11.03
C LYS A 232 -23.49 -9.36 -9.73
N LYS A 233 -24.39 -10.34 -9.54
CA LYS A 233 -25.17 -10.48 -8.30
C LYS A 233 -24.33 -10.90 -7.08
N GLY A 234 -23.11 -11.40 -7.29
CA GLY A 234 -22.23 -11.95 -6.25
C GLY A 234 -22.59 -13.40 -5.88
N GLY A 235 -21.57 -14.22 -5.61
CA GLY A 235 -21.73 -15.58 -5.12
C GLY A 235 -21.67 -15.67 -3.58
N PRO A 236 -21.74 -16.88 -3.00
CA PRO A 236 -21.74 -18.19 -3.68
C PRO A 236 -22.97 -18.45 -4.55
N PHE A 237 -22.75 -19.07 -5.71
CA PHE A 237 -23.80 -19.34 -6.69
C PHE A 237 -24.35 -20.76 -6.53
N LYS A 238 -25.63 -20.88 -6.15
CA LYS A 238 -26.30 -22.18 -6.01
C LYS A 238 -26.37 -22.94 -7.33
N GLU A 239 -26.46 -22.22 -8.43
CA GLU A 239 -26.52 -22.76 -9.80
C GLU A 239 -25.24 -23.54 -10.16
N ILE A 240 -24.08 -23.15 -9.59
CA ILE A 240 -22.84 -23.92 -9.73
C ILE A 240 -22.91 -25.25 -8.97
N VAL A 241 -23.57 -25.28 -7.81
CA VAL A 241 -23.51 -26.42 -6.87
C VAL A 241 -24.65 -27.42 -7.08
N GLU A 242 -25.87 -26.93 -7.30
CA GLU A 242 -27.12 -27.69 -7.33
C GLU A 242 -27.63 -27.95 -8.78
N GLU A 243 -27.22 -27.13 -9.76
CA GLU A 243 -27.65 -27.28 -11.17
C GLU A 243 -26.59 -27.85 -12.13
N ALA A 244 -25.31 -27.54 -11.95
CA ALA A 244 -24.22 -28.09 -12.75
C ALA A 244 -23.71 -29.43 -12.18
N ASP A 245 -23.19 -30.30 -13.06
CA ASP A 245 -22.35 -31.43 -12.66
C ASP A 245 -20.86 -31.09 -12.80
N ILE A 246 -20.55 -30.24 -13.79
CA ILE A 246 -19.22 -29.72 -14.14
C ILE A 246 -19.27 -28.20 -14.12
N PHE A 247 -18.30 -27.56 -13.45
CA PHE A 247 -18.07 -26.12 -13.47
C PHE A 247 -16.73 -25.79 -14.12
N VAL A 248 -16.70 -24.89 -15.10
CA VAL A 248 -15.48 -24.39 -15.74
C VAL A 248 -15.35 -22.89 -15.50
N ASN A 249 -14.28 -22.45 -14.82
CA ASN A 249 -13.97 -21.04 -14.62
C ASN A 249 -12.96 -20.53 -15.66
N CYS A 250 -13.40 -19.55 -16.44
CA CYS A 250 -12.60 -18.83 -17.43
C CYS A 250 -12.37 -17.34 -17.06
N ILE A 251 -12.63 -16.94 -15.82
CA ILE A 251 -12.35 -15.59 -15.31
C ILE A 251 -11.21 -15.62 -14.28
N TYR A 252 -10.09 -14.98 -14.61
CA TYR A 252 -9.03 -14.61 -13.68
C TYR A 252 -9.36 -13.27 -13.00
N LEU A 253 -9.14 -13.16 -11.69
CA LEU A 253 -9.46 -11.97 -10.89
C LEU A 253 -8.25 -11.47 -10.11
N SER A 254 -8.04 -10.15 -10.15
CA SER A 254 -6.95 -9.45 -9.44
C SER A 254 -7.44 -8.62 -8.24
N SER A 255 -8.68 -8.83 -7.80
CA SER A 255 -9.34 -8.07 -6.74
C SER A 255 -10.36 -8.95 -6.02
N LYS A 256 -10.49 -8.78 -4.71
CA LYS A 256 -11.44 -9.55 -3.88
C LYS A 256 -12.88 -9.35 -4.33
N ILE A 257 -13.60 -10.46 -4.52
CA ILE A 257 -15.05 -10.51 -4.73
C ILE A 257 -15.67 -11.56 -3.78
N PRO A 258 -17.01 -11.61 -3.63
CA PRO A 258 -17.68 -12.78 -3.07
C PRO A 258 -17.35 -14.04 -3.87
N HIS A 259 -17.02 -15.14 -3.20
CA HIS A 259 -16.57 -16.37 -3.83
C HIS A 259 -17.66 -16.98 -4.73
N PHE A 260 -17.29 -17.60 -5.84
CA PHE A 260 -18.22 -18.31 -6.73
C PHE A 260 -18.76 -19.58 -6.04
N VAL A 261 -17.88 -20.30 -5.35
CA VAL A 261 -18.18 -21.42 -4.44
C VAL A 261 -17.22 -21.39 -3.25
N ASN A 262 -17.61 -22.00 -2.13
CA ASN A 262 -16.79 -22.18 -0.93
C ASN A 262 -17.15 -23.51 -0.25
N VAL A 263 -16.38 -23.95 0.76
CA VAL A 263 -16.60 -25.23 1.46
C VAL A 263 -18.03 -25.34 2.03
N GLU A 264 -18.58 -24.23 2.55
CA GLU A 264 -19.94 -24.16 3.09
C GLU A 264 -21.02 -24.42 2.02
N SER A 265 -21.00 -23.68 0.91
CA SER A 265 -21.96 -23.88 -0.20
C SER A 265 -21.83 -25.26 -0.84
N LEU A 266 -20.61 -25.81 -0.95
CA LEU A 266 -20.36 -27.18 -1.43
C LEU A 266 -20.82 -28.29 -0.46
N SER A 267 -21.14 -27.95 0.79
CA SER A 267 -21.61 -28.90 1.80
C SER A 267 -23.13 -29.13 1.77
N THR A 268 -23.87 -28.52 0.84
CA THR A 268 -25.30 -28.79 0.64
C THR A 268 -25.55 -30.25 0.25
N PRO A 269 -26.54 -30.95 0.87
CA PRO A 269 -26.88 -32.33 0.49
C PRO A 269 -27.47 -32.44 -0.92
N ASN A 270 -27.89 -31.31 -1.52
CA ASN A 270 -28.42 -31.25 -2.88
C ASN A 270 -27.32 -31.09 -3.96
N ARG A 271 -26.03 -31.15 -3.57
CA ARG A 271 -24.93 -30.90 -4.51
C ARG A 271 -24.91 -31.93 -5.63
N ARG A 272 -24.95 -31.43 -6.87
CA ARG A 272 -24.69 -32.20 -8.10
C ARG A 272 -23.29 -31.98 -8.66
N LEU A 273 -22.66 -30.85 -8.31
CA LEU A 273 -21.30 -30.53 -8.73
C LEU A 273 -20.30 -31.59 -8.26
N SER A 274 -19.51 -32.09 -9.21
CA SER A 274 -18.58 -33.21 -9.05
C SER A 274 -17.17 -32.91 -9.61
N VAL A 275 -17.09 -32.00 -10.58
CA VAL A 275 -15.84 -31.52 -11.17
C VAL A 275 -15.82 -30.00 -11.26
N ILE A 276 -14.74 -29.38 -10.78
CA ILE A 276 -14.41 -27.98 -11.02
C ILE A 276 -13.16 -27.94 -11.88
N CYS A 277 -13.18 -27.26 -13.03
CA CYS A 277 -12.00 -26.93 -13.80
C CYS A 277 -11.75 -25.42 -13.73
N ASP A 278 -10.76 -25.02 -12.95
CA ASP A 278 -10.34 -23.63 -12.90
C ASP A 278 -9.25 -23.38 -13.93
N VAL A 279 -9.66 -23.01 -15.15
CA VAL A 279 -8.76 -22.64 -16.25
C VAL A 279 -8.03 -21.32 -15.96
N SER A 280 -8.45 -20.62 -14.90
CA SER A 280 -7.83 -19.38 -14.41
C SER A 280 -7.02 -19.60 -13.13
N ALA A 281 -6.72 -20.86 -12.79
CA ALA A 281 -6.04 -21.23 -11.55
C ALA A 281 -4.70 -20.52 -11.36
N ASP A 282 -4.55 -19.91 -10.20
CA ASP A 282 -3.30 -19.34 -9.69
C ASP A 282 -3.29 -19.55 -8.18
N THR A 283 -2.53 -20.55 -7.72
CA THR A 283 -2.38 -20.91 -6.30
C THR A 283 -1.62 -19.85 -5.49
N THR A 284 -1.05 -18.82 -6.14
CA THR A 284 -0.46 -17.65 -5.48
C THR A 284 -1.42 -16.47 -5.34
N ASN A 285 -2.63 -16.54 -5.92
CA ASN A 285 -3.60 -15.45 -5.94
C ASN A 285 -4.41 -15.38 -4.62
N PRO A 286 -4.25 -14.33 -3.79
CA PRO A 286 -5.00 -14.18 -2.53
C PRO A 286 -6.49 -13.85 -2.73
N TYR A 287 -6.95 -13.70 -3.96
CA TYR A 287 -8.33 -13.38 -4.34
C TYR A 287 -8.98 -14.46 -5.22
N ASN A 288 -8.48 -15.71 -5.16
CA ASN A 288 -9.09 -16.87 -5.82
C ASN A 288 -10.61 -16.94 -5.49
N PRO A 289 -11.51 -16.90 -6.49
CA PRO A 289 -12.95 -16.96 -6.27
C PRO A 289 -13.47 -18.37 -5.96
N ILE A 290 -12.61 -19.39 -5.98
CA ILE A 290 -12.90 -20.80 -5.71
C ILE A 290 -11.92 -21.33 -4.65
N PRO A 291 -11.92 -20.81 -3.40
CA PRO A 291 -10.96 -21.18 -2.35
C PRO A 291 -11.31 -22.55 -1.74
N VAL A 292 -11.08 -23.61 -2.52
CA VAL A 292 -11.39 -25.01 -2.19
C VAL A 292 -10.24 -25.96 -2.58
N TYR A 293 -9.13 -25.40 -3.08
CA TYR A 293 -7.90 -26.08 -3.47
C TYR A 293 -6.70 -25.14 -3.25
N ASP A 294 -5.53 -25.72 -3.03
CA ASP A 294 -4.23 -25.04 -2.86
C ASP A 294 -3.10 -25.62 -3.75
N ILE A 295 -3.39 -26.68 -4.51
CA ILE A 295 -2.46 -27.39 -5.38
C ILE A 295 -2.71 -27.06 -6.86
N THR A 296 -1.64 -26.84 -7.62
CA THR A 296 -1.63 -26.79 -9.09
C THR A 296 -1.44 -28.21 -9.64
N THR A 297 -2.45 -28.78 -10.30
CA THR A 297 -2.38 -30.13 -10.90
C THR A 297 -1.50 -30.16 -12.17
N THR A 298 -1.06 -31.34 -12.60
CA THR A 298 -0.27 -31.56 -13.83
C THR A 298 -0.93 -32.59 -14.74
N PHE A 299 -0.49 -32.77 -15.98
CA PHE A 299 -1.05 -33.83 -16.83
C PHE A 299 -0.81 -35.25 -16.28
N ASP A 300 0.27 -35.48 -15.52
CA ASP A 300 0.51 -36.76 -14.82
C ASP A 300 -0.48 -37.03 -13.67
N LYS A 301 -1.02 -35.95 -13.07
CA LYS A 301 -1.97 -35.96 -11.95
C LYS A 301 -2.99 -34.84 -12.13
N PRO A 302 -3.97 -35.01 -13.04
CA PRO A 302 -4.82 -33.92 -13.53
C PRO A 302 -5.88 -33.45 -12.54
N THR A 303 -6.10 -34.16 -11.44
CA THR A 303 -7.18 -33.89 -10.48
C THR A 303 -6.70 -33.92 -9.03
N VAL A 304 -7.17 -32.99 -8.20
CA VAL A 304 -7.03 -33.01 -6.73
C VAL A 304 -8.42 -33.10 -6.07
N PRO A 305 -8.65 -33.98 -5.08
CA PRO A 305 -9.95 -34.06 -4.38
C PRO A 305 -10.17 -32.84 -3.48
N VAL A 306 -11.44 -32.44 -3.31
CA VAL A 306 -11.82 -31.34 -2.40
C VAL A 306 -12.19 -31.89 -1.03
N THR A 307 -11.48 -31.45 0.02
CA THR A 307 -11.79 -31.79 1.41
C THR A 307 -13.04 -31.05 1.88
N LEU A 308 -14.13 -31.79 2.11
CA LEU A 308 -15.39 -31.30 2.69
C LEU A 308 -15.59 -31.84 4.12
N PRO A 309 -16.48 -31.24 4.94
CA PRO A 309 -16.76 -31.71 6.29
C PRO A 309 -17.22 -33.17 6.36
N ALA A 310 -16.91 -33.83 7.49
CA ALA A 310 -17.33 -35.22 7.71
C ALA A 310 -18.85 -35.33 7.75
N GLY A 311 -19.42 -36.26 6.96
CA GLY A 311 -20.86 -36.47 6.84
C GLY A 311 -21.55 -35.71 5.70
N THR A 312 -20.84 -34.81 5.00
CA THR A 312 -21.36 -34.14 3.78
C THR A 312 -21.81 -35.16 2.74
N GLN A 313 -23.02 -34.99 2.23
CA GLN A 313 -23.62 -35.84 1.18
C GLN A 313 -23.28 -35.31 -0.23
N GLY A 314 -23.61 -36.11 -1.25
CA GLY A 314 -23.39 -35.80 -2.67
C GLY A 314 -22.22 -36.59 -3.30
N PRO A 315 -21.94 -36.39 -4.59
CA PRO A 315 -20.90 -37.13 -5.32
C PRO A 315 -19.49 -36.76 -4.83
N PRO A 316 -18.45 -37.54 -5.21
CA PRO A 316 -17.06 -37.08 -5.12
C PRO A 316 -16.88 -35.69 -5.77
N LEU A 317 -16.01 -34.86 -5.21
CA LEU A 317 -15.70 -33.54 -5.76
C LEU A 317 -14.18 -33.42 -5.96
N SER A 318 -13.77 -32.97 -7.16
CA SER A 318 -12.37 -32.73 -7.47
C SER A 318 -12.16 -31.47 -8.32
N VAL A 319 -10.97 -30.89 -8.22
CA VAL A 319 -10.51 -29.72 -8.97
C VAL A 319 -9.46 -30.13 -10.00
N ILE A 320 -9.55 -29.55 -11.18
CA ILE A 320 -8.51 -29.48 -12.22
C ILE A 320 -8.00 -28.03 -12.22
N SER A 321 -6.70 -27.85 -11.96
CA SER A 321 -6.02 -26.55 -11.77
C SER A 321 -4.71 -26.46 -12.58
N ILE A 322 -4.66 -27.12 -13.75
CA ILE A 322 -3.47 -27.15 -14.63
C ILE A 322 -3.25 -25.76 -15.26
N ASP A 323 -2.12 -25.13 -14.99
CA ASP A 323 -1.78 -23.78 -15.49
C ASP A 323 -1.36 -23.74 -16.98
N HIS A 324 -1.09 -24.90 -17.58
CA HIS A 324 -0.58 -25.07 -18.94
C HIS A 324 -1.50 -25.94 -19.85
N LEU A 325 -2.81 -25.94 -19.58
CA LEU A 325 -3.85 -26.65 -20.35
C LEU A 325 -3.72 -26.65 -21.90
N PRO A 326 -3.36 -25.56 -22.59
CA PRO A 326 -3.19 -25.56 -24.06
C PRO A 326 -2.16 -26.58 -24.58
N SER A 327 -1.25 -27.04 -23.73
CA SER A 327 -0.24 -28.05 -24.09
C SER A 327 -0.84 -29.45 -24.27
N LEU A 328 -2.10 -29.67 -23.88
CA LEU A 328 -2.87 -30.88 -24.21
C LEU A 328 -3.20 -30.95 -25.72
N LEU A 329 -3.29 -29.80 -26.39
CA LEU A 329 -3.59 -29.69 -27.82
C LEU A 329 -2.58 -28.75 -28.51
N PRO A 330 -1.30 -29.16 -28.61
CA PRO A 330 -0.22 -28.24 -28.91
C PRO A 330 -0.18 -27.75 -30.37
N ARG A 331 -0.65 -28.53 -31.35
CA ARG A 331 -0.62 -28.15 -32.78
C ARG A 331 -1.57 -26.99 -33.07
N GLU A 332 -2.84 -27.17 -32.76
CA GLU A 332 -3.90 -26.16 -32.91
C GLU A 332 -3.64 -24.94 -32.01
N SER A 333 -3.18 -25.15 -30.77
CA SER A 333 -2.76 -24.05 -29.88
C SER A 333 -1.67 -23.18 -30.51
N SER A 334 -0.69 -23.80 -31.18
CA SER A 334 0.39 -23.08 -31.85
C SER A 334 -0.08 -22.35 -33.10
N GLU A 335 -0.94 -22.97 -33.92
CA GLU A 335 -1.55 -22.31 -35.08
C GLU A 335 -2.36 -21.08 -34.66
N MET A 336 -3.30 -21.23 -33.72
CA MET A 336 -4.13 -20.12 -33.23
C MET A 336 -3.30 -18.99 -32.61
N PHE A 337 -2.27 -19.34 -31.82
CA PHE A 337 -1.38 -18.34 -31.21
C PHE A 337 -0.53 -17.62 -32.26
N SER A 338 0.08 -18.37 -33.18
CA SER A 338 0.99 -17.82 -34.17
C SER A 338 0.25 -16.98 -35.22
N GLN A 339 -0.95 -17.41 -35.65
CA GLN A 339 -1.80 -16.62 -36.55
C GLN A 339 -2.25 -15.30 -35.90
N ALA A 340 -2.53 -15.29 -34.60
CA ALA A 340 -2.83 -14.07 -33.86
C ALA A 340 -1.60 -13.15 -33.64
N LEU A 341 -0.39 -13.73 -33.62
CA LEU A 341 0.88 -13.02 -33.46
C LEU A 341 1.44 -12.48 -34.81
N LEU A 342 1.11 -13.13 -35.92
CA LEU A 342 1.60 -12.83 -37.28
C LEU A 342 1.43 -11.34 -37.69
N PRO A 343 0.30 -10.65 -37.42
CA PRO A 343 0.15 -9.22 -37.73
C PRO A 343 1.16 -8.31 -37.01
N SER A 344 1.67 -8.72 -35.84
CA SER A 344 2.74 -8.02 -35.14
C SER A 344 4.12 -8.39 -35.70
N LEU A 345 4.37 -9.68 -35.98
CA LEU A 345 5.66 -10.13 -36.56
C LEU A 345 5.93 -9.50 -37.93
N LEU A 346 4.89 -9.33 -38.75
CA LEU A 346 4.98 -8.61 -40.03
C LEU A 346 5.45 -7.15 -39.90
N GLN A 347 5.35 -6.54 -38.71
CA GLN A 347 5.82 -5.18 -38.42
C GLN A 347 7.27 -5.11 -37.92
N LEU A 348 7.98 -6.23 -37.71
CA LEU A 348 9.36 -6.22 -37.18
C LEU A 348 10.36 -5.45 -38.08
N LYS A 349 10.14 -5.47 -39.40
CA LYS A 349 10.86 -4.64 -40.39
C LYS A 349 10.77 -3.12 -40.13
N ASP A 350 9.80 -2.68 -39.35
CA ASP A 350 9.66 -1.30 -38.87
C ASP A 350 9.47 -1.23 -37.33
N ARG A 351 10.13 -2.14 -36.59
CA ARG A 351 10.09 -2.21 -35.11
C ARG A 351 10.24 -0.86 -34.40
N ALA A 352 11.00 0.07 -34.97
CA ALA A 352 11.27 1.38 -34.36
C ALA A 352 10.06 2.33 -34.36
N ASN A 353 9.10 2.15 -35.26
CA ASN A 353 7.87 2.94 -35.34
C ASN A 353 6.62 2.11 -34.98
N ALA A 354 6.69 0.78 -35.12
CA ALA A 354 5.61 -0.15 -34.82
C ALA A 354 5.24 -0.14 -33.32
N ARG A 355 4.07 0.44 -33.00
CA ARG A 355 3.57 0.71 -31.64
C ARG A 355 3.63 -0.50 -30.69
N VAL A 356 3.33 -1.69 -31.18
CA VAL A 356 3.34 -2.94 -30.40
C VAL A 356 4.75 -3.33 -29.92
N TRP A 357 5.78 -3.04 -30.72
CA TRP A 357 7.17 -3.38 -30.40
C TRP A 357 7.88 -2.30 -29.58
N THR A 358 7.58 -1.02 -29.82
CA THR A 358 8.11 0.08 -29.00
C THR A 358 7.58 0.01 -27.57
N GLN A 359 6.28 -0.27 -27.38
CA GLN A 359 5.70 -0.48 -26.05
C GLN A 359 6.33 -1.67 -25.29
N ALA A 360 6.62 -2.79 -25.97
CA ALA A 360 7.29 -3.94 -25.37
C ALA A 360 8.74 -3.63 -24.95
N GLU A 361 9.47 -2.88 -25.78
CA GLU A 361 10.85 -2.47 -25.51
C GLU A 361 10.94 -1.44 -24.37
N ASP A 362 9.99 -0.51 -24.28
CA ASP A 362 9.95 0.48 -23.20
C ASP A 362 9.55 -0.15 -21.86
N LEU A 363 8.65 -1.14 -21.86
CA LEU A 363 8.36 -1.96 -20.68
C LEU A 363 9.60 -2.75 -20.22
N PHE A 364 10.38 -3.31 -21.14
CA PHE A 364 11.66 -3.95 -20.81
C PHE A 364 12.64 -2.97 -20.14
N LYS A 365 12.78 -1.75 -20.67
CA LYS A 365 13.61 -0.69 -20.06
C LYS A 365 13.12 -0.31 -18.66
N GLU A 366 11.81 -0.16 -18.47
CA GLU A 366 11.20 0.12 -17.16
C GLU A 366 11.54 -0.98 -16.14
N LYS A 367 11.37 -2.25 -16.54
CA LYS A 367 11.64 -3.42 -15.69
C LYS A 367 13.12 -3.56 -15.34
N LEU A 368 14.02 -3.20 -16.26
CA LEU A 368 15.46 -3.09 -15.96
C LEU A 368 15.80 -1.96 -14.98
N MET A 369 15.06 -0.85 -14.97
CA MET A 369 15.27 0.20 -13.96
C MET A 369 14.74 -0.23 -12.57
N GLN A 370 13.65 -1.00 -12.53
CA GLN A 370 13.13 -1.62 -11.31
C GLN A 370 14.12 -2.65 -10.73
N GLU A 371 14.63 -3.56 -11.57
CA GLU A 371 15.66 -4.55 -11.20
C GLU A 371 16.88 -3.87 -10.56
N LYS A 372 17.53 -2.94 -11.27
CA LYS A 372 18.76 -2.27 -10.81
C LYS A 372 18.58 -1.53 -9.48
N SER A 373 17.42 -0.90 -9.27
CA SER A 373 17.07 -0.27 -7.98
C SER A 373 17.08 -1.30 -6.83
N THR A 374 16.46 -2.46 -7.03
CA THR A 374 16.42 -3.52 -6.01
C THR A 374 17.73 -4.28 -5.84
N THR A 375 18.54 -4.42 -6.89
CA THR A 375 19.81 -5.16 -6.86
C THR A 375 20.95 -4.32 -6.28
N VAL A 376 20.94 -3.00 -6.50
CA VAL A 376 21.81 -2.07 -5.73
C VAL A 376 21.48 -2.13 -4.23
N ALA A 377 20.20 -2.25 -3.86
CA ALA A 377 19.81 -2.45 -2.45
C ALA A 377 20.25 -3.82 -1.91
N ALA A 378 20.14 -4.90 -2.70
CA ALA A 378 20.57 -6.23 -2.30
C ALA A 378 22.10 -6.35 -2.17
N TYR A 379 22.87 -5.82 -3.11
CA TYR A 379 24.34 -5.78 -3.02
C TYR A 379 24.81 -4.93 -1.83
N ALA A 380 24.12 -3.83 -1.50
CA ALA A 380 24.42 -3.07 -0.28
C ALA A 380 24.21 -3.90 1.00
N ALA A 381 23.22 -4.79 1.04
CA ALA A 381 23.00 -5.72 2.16
C ALA A 381 24.03 -6.86 2.20
N GLY A 382 24.30 -7.53 1.06
CA GLY A 382 25.27 -8.61 0.96
C GLY A 382 26.71 -8.16 1.25
N ALA A 383 27.11 -7.02 0.69
CA ALA A 383 28.40 -6.39 1.00
C ALA A 383 28.50 -5.96 2.46
N SER A 384 27.38 -5.60 3.12
CA SER A 384 27.39 -5.31 4.57
C SER A 384 27.67 -6.55 5.41
N LEU A 385 27.18 -7.74 5.03
CA LEU A 385 27.48 -8.99 5.74
C LEU A 385 28.96 -9.42 5.57
N ALA A 386 29.48 -9.37 4.34
CA ALA A 386 30.91 -9.64 4.10
C ALA A 386 31.82 -8.60 4.79
N ALA A 387 31.42 -7.33 4.80
CA ALA A 387 32.11 -6.28 5.53
C ALA A 387 32.07 -6.50 7.05
N VAL A 388 30.95 -6.95 7.63
CA VAL A 388 30.85 -7.26 9.07
C VAL A 388 31.84 -8.37 9.48
N ALA A 389 31.99 -9.42 8.66
CA ALA A 389 32.96 -10.48 8.92
C ALA A 389 34.41 -9.94 8.89
N LEU A 390 34.77 -9.14 7.88
CA LEU A 390 36.11 -8.55 7.78
C LEU A 390 36.40 -7.51 8.88
N PHE A 391 35.42 -6.66 9.23
CA PHE A 391 35.55 -5.65 10.30
C PHE A 391 35.76 -6.25 11.69
N TYR A 392 35.30 -7.48 11.93
CA TYR A 392 35.45 -8.14 13.23
C TYR A 392 36.82 -8.82 13.41
N VAL A 393 37.48 -9.22 12.32
CA VAL A 393 38.77 -9.94 12.37
C VAL A 393 39.95 -9.00 12.12
N PHE A 394 39.82 -8.00 11.23
CA PHE A 394 40.95 -7.12 10.87
C PHE A 394 40.61 -5.62 10.88
N GLY A 395 41.17 -4.93 11.88
CA GLY A 395 41.68 -3.56 11.72
C GLY A 395 40.63 -2.44 11.59
N PRO A 396 40.14 -1.87 12.71
CA PRO A 396 39.35 -0.64 12.69
C PRO A 396 40.20 0.60 12.36
N ASN A 397 40.67 0.73 11.10
CA ASN A 397 41.07 1.98 10.42
C ASN A 397 41.55 1.72 8.97
N TYR A 398 40.68 1.90 7.97
CA TYR A 398 40.89 2.91 6.92
C TYR A 398 39.59 3.27 6.18
N THR A 399 39.66 4.25 5.28
CA THR A 399 38.51 5.03 4.78
C THR A 399 38.14 4.77 3.32
N ILE A 400 36.84 4.97 3.00
CA ILE A 400 36.17 5.47 1.77
C ILE A 400 34.71 4.95 1.92
N ASP A 401 33.63 5.72 2.14
CA ASP A 401 33.29 7.13 1.88
C ASP A 401 33.81 7.63 0.53
N GLY A 402 33.22 7.07 -0.53
CA GLY A 402 33.42 7.48 -1.92
C GLY A 402 32.67 8.74 -2.31
N ASP A 403 32.78 9.81 -1.52
CA ASP A 403 32.52 11.17 -2.00
C ASP A 403 33.72 11.61 -2.87
N GLU A 404 33.88 11.02 -4.07
CA GLU A 404 34.60 11.58 -5.23
C GLU A 404 34.26 10.79 -6.53
N LEU A 405 33.03 10.99 -7.03
CA LEU A 405 32.83 11.16 -8.48
C LEU A 405 32.28 12.57 -8.71
N SER A 406 32.94 13.32 -9.57
CA SER A 406 32.83 14.78 -9.62
C SER A 406 31.58 15.26 -10.39
N ASP A 407 30.48 15.50 -9.68
CA ASP A 407 29.40 16.40 -10.14
C ASP A 407 28.91 17.30 -8.99
N SER A 408 29.60 18.43 -8.80
CA SER A 408 29.52 19.33 -7.63
C SER A 408 28.23 20.17 -7.55
N ASN A 409 27.18 19.82 -8.31
CA ASN A 409 25.95 20.61 -8.45
C ASN A 409 24.66 19.97 -7.90
N ARG A 410 24.57 18.64 -7.72
CA ARG A 410 23.31 17.96 -7.34
C ARG A 410 23.02 18.02 -5.83
N LYS A 411 22.65 19.23 -5.36
CA LYS A 411 22.17 19.47 -4.00
C LYS A 411 20.86 18.70 -3.75
N LYS A 412 20.92 17.67 -2.90
CA LYS A 412 19.73 17.01 -2.34
C LYS A 412 18.84 18.07 -1.67
N SER A 413 17.55 18.08 -1.99
CA SER A 413 16.56 19.06 -1.50
C SER A 413 15.21 18.35 -1.30
N ILE A 414 14.31 19.02 -0.56
CA ILE A 414 12.88 18.71 -0.54
C ILE A 414 12.10 19.73 -1.38
N VAL A 415 10.79 19.52 -1.55
CA VAL A 415 9.88 20.39 -2.30
C VAL A 415 9.50 21.63 -1.47
N GLY A 416 9.60 22.82 -2.07
CA GLY A 416 9.14 24.08 -1.48
C GLY A 416 7.67 24.42 -1.79
N LEU A 417 7.14 25.48 -1.16
CA LEU A 417 5.77 25.95 -1.42
C LEU A 417 5.73 27.36 -2.03
N THR A 418 4.82 27.57 -2.97
CA THR A 418 4.51 28.92 -3.49
C THR A 418 3.78 29.72 -2.43
N ASN A 419 4.16 30.99 -2.26
CA ASN A 419 3.43 31.96 -1.43
C ASN A 419 2.86 33.07 -2.34
N PRO A 420 1.66 32.85 -2.93
CA PRO A 420 1.04 33.84 -3.82
C PRO A 420 0.31 34.97 -3.08
N ALA A 421 -0.14 34.77 -1.83
CA ALA A 421 -1.02 35.71 -1.13
C ALA A 421 -0.85 35.69 0.40
N ASN A 422 0.39 35.81 0.89
CA ASN A 422 0.77 35.76 2.30
C ASN A 422 0.48 34.42 3.02
N ASP A 423 0.37 33.33 2.25
CA ASP A 423 0.08 31.97 2.74
C ASP A 423 1.24 31.32 3.53
N CYS A 424 2.21 32.09 4.03
CA CYS A 424 3.40 31.58 4.73
C CYS A 424 3.07 30.81 6.02
N PHE A 425 2.01 31.21 6.74
CA PHE A 425 1.52 30.50 7.93
C PHE A 425 1.07 29.08 7.55
N ILE A 426 0.17 28.95 6.57
CA ILE A 426 -0.26 27.68 5.96
C ILE A 426 0.93 26.85 5.47
N ASN A 427 1.81 27.46 4.68
CA ASN A 427 2.99 26.80 4.12
C ASN A 427 3.91 26.24 5.21
N SER A 428 4.12 26.99 6.29
CA SER A 428 5.00 26.56 7.39
C SER A 428 4.44 25.36 8.18
N VAL A 429 3.12 25.33 8.40
CA VAL A 429 2.42 24.23 9.06
C VAL A 429 2.43 22.98 8.17
N LEU A 430 2.07 23.10 6.89
CA LEU A 430 2.08 21.95 5.97
C LEU A 430 3.48 21.33 5.80
N GLN A 431 4.53 22.16 5.79
CA GLN A 431 5.93 21.69 5.78
C GLN A 431 6.37 21.04 7.09
N ALA A 432 5.82 21.46 8.24
CA ALA A 432 6.04 20.80 9.52
C ALA A 432 5.33 19.43 9.56
N LEU A 433 4.04 19.39 9.19
CA LEU A 433 3.22 18.17 9.10
C LEU A 433 3.83 17.13 8.14
N ALA A 434 4.39 17.55 7.00
CA ALA A 434 5.11 16.66 6.09
C ALA A 434 6.32 15.95 6.73
N GLY A 435 6.84 16.49 7.85
CA GLY A 435 7.93 15.92 8.62
C GLY A 435 7.54 14.79 9.58
N LEU A 436 6.25 14.54 9.80
CA LEU A 436 5.76 13.69 10.90
C LEU A 436 5.45 12.26 10.40
N GLY A 437 5.95 11.27 11.13
CA GLY A 437 6.02 9.88 10.72
C GLY A 437 4.72 9.14 10.99
N ASP A 438 4.34 9.07 12.27
CA ASP A 438 3.08 8.45 12.68
C ASP A 438 1.84 9.18 12.10
N LEU A 439 1.94 10.47 11.75
CA LEU A 439 0.93 11.15 10.92
C LEU A 439 0.85 10.55 9.50
N ARG A 440 1.97 10.38 8.80
CA ARG A 440 1.98 9.77 7.46
C ARG A 440 1.53 8.31 7.50
N VAL A 441 1.89 7.56 8.54
CA VAL A 441 1.44 6.19 8.78
C VAL A 441 -0.07 6.14 9.01
N TYR A 442 -0.62 7.04 9.84
CA TYR A 442 -2.06 7.19 10.03
C TYR A 442 -2.79 7.51 8.72
N LEU A 443 -2.35 8.53 7.97
CA LEU A 443 -3.00 8.95 6.72
C LEU A 443 -3.03 7.82 5.66
N ILE A 444 -1.99 6.97 5.62
CA ILE A 444 -1.96 5.78 4.75
C ILE A 444 -2.92 4.72 5.29
N ARG A 445 -2.86 4.39 6.58
CA ARG A 445 -3.67 3.33 7.20
C ARG A 445 -5.16 3.62 7.17
N GLU A 446 -5.60 4.82 7.57
CA GLU A 446 -7.03 5.14 7.65
C GLU A 446 -7.66 5.21 6.25
N LEU A 447 -6.99 5.80 5.26
CA LEU A 447 -7.53 5.83 3.89
C LEU A 447 -7.56 4.45 3.23
N HIS A 448 -6.57 3.58 3.52
CA HIS A 448 -6.59 2.20 3.05
C HIS A 448 -7.63 1.35 3.80
N ARG A 449 -7.87 1.61 5.10
CA ARG A 449 -8.98 1.03 5.87
C ARG A 449 -10.31 1.36 5.17
N ARG A 450 -10.57 2.64 4.88
CA ARG A 450 -11.80 3.08 4.15
C ARG A 450 -11.91 2.58 2.71
N GLU A 451 -10.80 2.16 2.10
CA GLU A 451 -10.77 1.54 0.76
C GLU A 451 -11.13 0.05 0.83
N LEU A 452 -10.61 -0.69 1.83
CA LEU A 452 -10.95 -2.09 2.09
C LEU A 452 -12.38 -2.29 2.59
N ASP A 453 -12.86 -1.35 3.42
CA ASP A 453 -14.21 -1.30 3.98
C ASP A 453 -15.30 -1.04 2.90
N GLY A 454 -14.92 -0.44 1.77
CA GLY A 454 -15.84 -0.03 0.70
C GLY A 454 -16.55 1.30 0.95
N PRO A 455 -17.07 1.95 -0.11
CA PRO A 455 -17.66 3.28 -0.03
C PRO A 455 -19.01 3.32 0.72
N ASP A 456 -19.75 2.21 0.72
CA ASP A 456 -21.13 2.17 1.22
C ASP A 456 -21.21 2.37 2.73
N ILE A 457 -20.24 1.84 3.48
CA ILE A 457 -20.08 2.08 4.92
C ILE A 457 -20.03 3.59 5.25
N TYR A 458 -19.36 4.37 4.39
CA TYR A 458 -19.13 5.80 4.60
C TYR A 458 -20.13 6.71 3.88
N ASN A 459 -20.96 6.14 3.00
CA ASN A 459 -22.08 6.83 2.37
C ASN A 459 -23.37 6.73 3.23
N THR A 460 -23.50 5.68 4.04
CA THR A 460 -24.65 5.45 4.92
C THR A 460 -24.73 6.50 6.03
N LEU A 461 -25.92 7.09 6.18
CA LEU A 461 -26.23 8.04 7.24
C LEU A 461 -26.71 7.29 8.49
N PRO A 462 -26.45 7.80 9.71
CA PRO A 462 -27.11 7.29 10.91
C PRO A 462 -28.62 7.60 10.87
N ASP A 463 -29.40 6.75 11.52
CA ASP A 463 -30.86 6.90 11.65
C ASP A 463 -31.27 8.17 12.40
N ALA A 464 -32.56 8.51 12.34
CA ALA A 464 -33.12 9.72 12.96
C ALA A 464 -32.80 9.86 14.47
N ASN A 465 -32.67 8.75 15.20
CA ASN A 465 -32.31 8.73 16.62
C ASN A 465 -30.79 8.83 16.87
N GLY A 466 -29.96 8.52 15.86
CA GLY A 466 -28.49 8.61 15.91
C GLY A 466 -27.91 9.92 15.38
N LEU A 467 -28.76 10.84 14.89
CA LEU A 467 -28.37 12.18 14.45
C LEU A 467 -28.36 13.17 15.64
N PRO A 468 -27.25 13.88 15.91
CA PRO A 468 -27.25 14.97 16.89
C PRO A 468 -28.23 16.07 16.45
N ARG A 469 -29.10 16.52 17.37
CA ARG A 469 -30.18 17.49 17.08
C ARG A 469 -29.63 18.75 16.41
N GLY A 470 -29.98 18.94 15.13
CA GLY A 470 -29.63 20.13 14.34
C GLY A 470 -28.43 19.98 13.40
N GLU A 471 -27.74 18.82 13.35
CA GLU A 471 -26.69 18.61 12.35
C GLU A 471 -27.24 18.27 10.96
N ASN A 472 -26.60 18.81 9.92
CA ASN A 472 -26.90 18.48 8.52
C ASN A 472 -26.35 17.07 8.18
N PRO A 473 -27.17 16.11 7.71
CA PRO A 473 -26.71 14.78 7.32
C PRO A 473 -25.60 14.79 6.25
N GLU A 474 -25.56 15.78 5.35
CA GLU A 474 -24.47 15.93 4.38
C GLU A 474 -23.11 16.12 5.05
N LYS A 475 -23.05 16.94 6.11
CA LYS A 475 -21.82 17.21 6.87
C LYS A 475 -21.31 15.92 7.52
N ILE A 476 -22.22 15.08 8.00
CA ILE A 476 -21.91 13.77 8.57
C ILE A 476 -21.38 12.82 7.49
N ARG A 477 -21.94 12.81 6.29
CA ARG A 477 -21.40 12.05 5.14
C ARG A 477 -20.02 12.56 4.69
N GLU A 478 -19.82 13.87 4.60
CA GLU A 478 -18.51 14.47 4.28
C GLU A 478 -17.42 14.07 5.29
N LEU A 479 -17.77 13.99 6.58
CA LEU A 479 -16.87 13.50 7.64
C LEU A 479 -16.56 11.99 7.50
N GLN A 480 -17.57 11.19 7.17
CA GLN A 480 -17.38 9.76 6.89
C GLN A 480 -16.50 9.51 5.64
N GLN A 481 -16.54 10.36 4.62
CA GLN A 481 -15.78 10.21 3.38
C GLN A 481 -14.28 10.59 3.46
N ALA A 482 -13.83 11.16 4.58
CA ALA A 482 -12.42 11.51 4.87
C ALA A 482 -11.78 12.50 3.86
N THR A 483 -12.55 13.51 3.44
CA THR A 483 -12.14 14.45 2.37
C THR A 483 -10.86 15.22 2.71
N ILE A 484 -10.72 15.73 3.94
CA ILE A 484 -9.53 16.48 4.36
C ILE A 484 -8.36 15.54 4.64
N THR A 485 -8.61 14.35 5.18
CA THR A 485 -7.62 13.28 5.35
C THR A 485 -6.99 12.91 4.00
N ARG A 486 -7.80 12.74 2.95
CA ARG A 486 -7.36 12.46 1.57
C ARG A 486 -6.56 13.61 0.98
N ALA A 487 -7.10 14.83 1.01
CA ALA A 487 -6.43 16.02 0.49
C ALA A 487 -5.10 16.31 1.22
N LEU A 488 -5.02 16.04 2.54
CA LEU A 488 -3.78 16.18 3.29
C LEU A 488 -2.76 15.11 2.88
N LYS A 489 -3.14 13.84 2.73
CA LYS A 489 -2.21 12.80 2.25
C LYS A 489 -1.60 13.19 0.91
N GLU A 490 -2.41 13.62 -0.05
CA GLU A 490 -1.93 14.09 -1.36
C GLU A 490 -1.05 15.34 -1.27
N MET A 491 -1.28 16.21 -0.30
CA MET A 491 -0.42 17.37 -0.04
C MET A 491 0.94 16.94 0.56
N LEU A 492 0.93 16.05 1.55
CA LEU A 492 2.15 15.62 2.24
C LEU A 492 3.00 14.68 1.38
N ASP A 493 2.41 13.77 0.60
CA ASP A 493 3.18 12.91 -0.32
C ASP A 493 3.88 13.74 -1.42
N ARG A 494 3.23 14.78 -1.96
CA ARG A 494 3.87 15.74 -2.90
C ARG A 494 4.96 16.60 -2.25
N LEU A 495 4.87 16.90 -0.95
CA LEU A 495 5.94 17.54 -0.18
C LEU A 495 7.10 16.59 0.17
N ASN A 496 6.84 15.28 0.19
CA ASN A 496 7.78 14.22 0.54
C ASN A 496 8.52 13.61 -0.66
N GLU A 497 8.20 14.05 -1.87
CA GLU A 497 8.97 13.78 -3.08
C GLU A 497 10.43 14.25 -2.92
N ARG A 498 11.37 13.54 -3.56
CA ARG A 498 12.80 13.89 -3.61
C ARG A 498 13.13 14.48 -4.99
N PRO A 499 12.92 15.79 -5.23
CA PRO A 499 13.11 16.37 -6.54
C PRO A 499 14.59 16.46 -6.92
N ILE A 500 14.89 16.22 -8.20
CA ILE A 500 16.26 16.24 -8.76
C ILE A 500 16.78 17.69 -8.92
N TYR A 501 15.88 18.66 -8.93
CA TYR A 501 16.11 20.11 -9.04
C TYR A 501 15.22 20.87 -8.04
N LYS A 502 15.30 22.21 -7.97
CA LYS A 502 14.40 23.00 -7.11
C LYS A 502 12.95 22.84 -7.61
N LYS A 503 12.13 22.06 -6.89
CA LYS A 503 10.69 21.92 -7.13
C LYS A 503 9.92 22.75 -6.10
N THR A 504 8.90 23.45 -6.58
CA THR A 504 7.94 24.21 -5.76
C THR A 504 6.53 23.81 -6.18
N ILE A 505 5.63 23.58 -5.22
CA ILE A 505 4.21 23.28 -5.47
C ILE A 505 3.30 24.28 -4.76
N THR A 506 2.00 24.26 -5.03
CA THR A 506 1.00 25.11 -4.36
C THR A 506 0.15 24.32 -3.36
N ALA A 507 -0.12 24.93 -2.20
CA ALA A 507 -1.06 24.42 -1.19
C ALA A 507 -2.54 24.58 -1.61
N ARG A 508 -2.82 25.32 -2.70
CA ARG A 508 -4.17 25.70 -3.11
C ARG A 508 -5.20 24.54 -3.17
N PRO A 509 -4.90 23.33 -3.68
CA PRO A 509 -5.88 22.23 -3.68
C PRO A 509 -6.31 21.79 -2.27
N PHE A 510 -5.38 21.77 -1.31
CA PHE A 510 -5.68 21.44 0.09
C PHE A 510 -6.51 22.55 0.75
N ILE A 511 -6.14 23.82 0.50
CA ILE A 511 -6.91 24.99 0.97
C ILE A 511 -8.35 24.91 0.43
N GLN A 512 -8.54 24.63 -0.87
CA GLN A 512 -9.87 24.54 -1.47
C GLN A 512 -10.72 23.40 -0.89
N ALA A 513 -10.12 22.25 -0.57
CA ALA A 513 -10.82 21.17 0.13
C ALA A 513 -11.28 21.61 1.53
N LEU A 514 -10.41 22.32 2.26
CA LEU A 514 -10.70 22.80 3.62
C LEU A 514 -11.76 23.93 3.63
N GLU A 515 -11.68 24.88 2.70
CA GLU A 515 -12.70 25.92 2.50
C GLU A 515 -14.07 25.32 2.12
N PHE A 516 -14.08 24.24 1.32
CA PHE A 516 -15.31 23.50 0.99
C PHE A 516 -15.91 22.83 2.24
N ALA A 517 -15.10 22.07 2.99
CA ALA A 517 -15.54 21.30 4.16
C ALA A 517 -16.05 22.14 5.35
N TYR A 518 -15.61 23.40 5.45
CA TYR A 518 -16.12 24.38 6.43
C TYR A 518 -17.16 25.35 5.85
N ARG A 519 -17.41 25.32 4.54
CA ARG A 519 -18.29 26.24 3.79
C ARG A 519 -17.93 27.73 3.99
N THR A 520 -16.67 28.02 4.32
CA THR A 520 -16.11 29.36 4.60
C THR A 520 -14.76 29.53 3.91
N ARG A 521 -14.30 30.78 3.72
CA ARG A 521 -12.93 31.05 3.21
C ARG A 521 -11.96 31.30 4.35
N ILE A 522 -10.73 30.83 4.21
CA ILE A 522 -9.70 31.02 5.23
C ILE A 522 -9.25 32.48 5.24
N SER A 523 -9.33 33.11 6.41
CA SER A 523 -8.97 34.52 6.59
C SER A 523 -7.46 34.72 6.38
N ARG A 524 -7.08 35.41 5.28
CA ARG A 524 -5.69 35.85 5.05
C ARG A 524 -5.29 37.09 5.85
N ASN A 525 -6.23 37.65 6.62
CA ASN A 525 -6.01 38.80 7.50
C ASN A 525 -5.60 38.33 8.91
N GLN A 526 -6.16 37.21 9.37
CA GLN A 526 -5.74 36.51 10.60
C GLN A 526 -4.67 35.47 10.24
N GLN A 527 -3.43 35.93 10.16
CA GLN A 527 -2.28 35.11 9.74
C GLN A 527 -1.74 34.26 10.90
N ASP A 528 -2.61 33.45 11.50
CA ASP A 528 -2.28 32.64 12.67
C ASP A 528 -2.05 31.17 12.29
N ALA A 529 -0.85 30.65 12.63
CA ALA A 529 -0.47 29.28 12.32
C ALA A 529 -0.98 28.26 13.35
N GLN A 530 -1.38 28.67 14.56
CA GLN A 530 -2.09 27.80 15.50
C GLN A 530 -3.57 27.64 15.09
N GLU A 531 -4.26 28.71 14.71
CA GLU A 531 -5.65 28.64 14.22
C GLU A 531 -5.75 27.70 13.01
N PHE A 532 -4.87 27.85 12.02
CA PHE A 532 -4.81 26.94 10.87
C PHE A 532 -4.48 25.48 11.26
N LEU A 533 -3.58 25.27 12.22
CA LEU A 533 -3.28 23.93 12.73
C LEU A 533 -4.47 23.33 13.50
N GLN A 534 -5.20 24.13 14.28
CA GLN A 534 -6.40 23.74 15.02
C GLN A 534 -7.44 23.19 14.04
N ILE A 535 -7.83 24.00 13.05
CA ILE A 535 -8.83 23.66 12.02
C ILE A 535 -8.45 22.36 11.28
N VAL A 536 -7.17 22.19 10.92
CA VAL A 536 -6.71 20.96 10.26
C VAL A 536 -6.75 19.76 11.20
N ALA A 537 -6.25 19.89 12.44
CA ALA A 537 -6.12 18.76 13.36
C ALA A 537 -7.48 18.32 13.94
N GLU A 538 -8.40 19.26 14.20
CA GLU A 538 -9.78 18.99 14.60
C GLU A 538 -10.53 18.28 13.48
N ARG A 539 -10.50 18.80 12.25
CA ARG A 539 -11.25 18.17 11.14
C ARG A 539 -10.78 16.75 10.83
N LEU A 540 -9.49 16.46 10.98
CA LEU A 540 -8.96 15.09 10.86
C LEU A 540 -9.42 14.18 12.00
N CYS A 541 -9.59 14.73 13.22
CA CYS A 541 -10.12 14.01 14.38
C CYS A 541 -11.63 13.73 14.23
N ASP A 542 -12.39 14.70 13.72
CA ASP A 542 -13.81 14.54 13.39
C ASP A 542 -13.99 13.50 12.27
N GLU A 543 -13.19 13.57 11.21
CA GLU A 543 -13.20 12.59 10.11
C GLU A 543 -12.84 11.19 10.62
N TYR A 544 -11.83 11.06 11.50
CA TYR A 544 -11.48 9.80 12.18
C TYR A 544 -12.67 9.23 12.94
N HIS A 545 -13.24 10.00 13.87
CA HIS A 545 -14.35 9.54 14.72
C HIS A 545 -15.63 9.26 13.95
N ALA A 546 -15.94 10.03 12.90
CA ALA A 546 -17.05 9.72 12.00
C ALA A 546 -16.82 8.38 11.28
N GLY A 547 -15.58 8.08 10.88
CA GLY A 547 -15.23 6.80 10.27
C GLY A 547 -15.30 5.61 11.24
N VAL A 548 -14.84 5.78 12.49
CA VAL A 548 -15.01 4.77 13.56
C VAL A 548 -16.50 4.48 13.79
N LYS A 549 -17.32 5.52 13.95
CA LYS A 549 -18.78 5.40 14.13
C LYS A 549 -19.47 4.76 12.93
N ALA A 550 -19.00 5.01 11.71
CA ALA A 550 -19.53 4.38 10.50
C ALA A 550 -19.33 2.85 10.53
N ARG A 551 -18.10 2.41 10.83
CA ARG A 551 -17.74 0.99 10.96
C ARG A 551 -18.53 0.28 12.07
N GLN A 552 -18.68 0.92 13.23
CA GLN A 552 -19.37 0.36 14.40
C GLN A 552 -20.86 0.04 14.14
N ARG A 553 -21.56 0.82 13.31
CA ARG A 553 -23.00 0.57 13.00
C ARG A 553 -23.24 -0.79 12.35
N LEU A 554 -22.28 -1.30 11.58
CA LEU A 554 -22.37 -2.59 10.88
C LEU A 554 -21.90 -3.78 11.74
N GLN A 555 -21.52 -3.52 13.00
CA GLN A 555 -21.15 -4.54 13.99
C GLN A 555 -22.16 -4.62 15.15
N GLY A 556 -23.31 -3.95 15.02
CA GLY A 556 -24.46 -4.13 15.92
C GLY A 556 -25.09 -5.53 15.78
N PRO A 557 -25.85 -5.99 16.78
CA PRO A 557 -26.46 -7.32 16.77
C PRO A 557 -27.51 -7.46 15.66
N ILE A 558 -27.57 -8.66 15.07
CA ILE A 558 -28.55 -9.01 14.04
C ILE A 558 -29.93 -9.17 14.68
N GLU A 559 -30.85 -8.25 14.40
CA GLU A 559 -32.26 -8.45 14.74
C GLU A 559 -32.85 -9.57 13.88
N VAL A 560 -33.36 -10.62 14.53
CA VAL A 560 -34.08 -11.71 13.88
C VAL A 560 -35.52 -11.26 13.60
N PRO A 561 -36.03 -11.36 12.35
CA PRO A 561 -37.38 -10.91 12.03
C PRO A 561 -38.44 -11.86 12.63
N ALA A 562 -38.98 -11.47 13.79
CA ALA A 562 -40.10 -12.17 14.42
C ALA A 562 -41.42 -11.94 13.66
N GLY A 563 -42.22 -13.00 13.52
CA GLY A 563 -43.46 -13.00 12.75
C GLY A 563 -44.65 -12.30 13.42
N SER A 564 -45.73 -12.16 12.65
CA SER A 564 -46.96 -11.46 13.01
C SER A 564 -47.68 -11.96 14.27
N GLY A 565 -48.09 -11.02 15.14
CA GLY A 565 -49.07 -11.22 16.22
C GLY A 565 -49.69 -9.88 16.65
N THR A 566 -51.00 -9.82 16.88
CA THR A 566 -51.76 -8.55 16.98
C THR A 566 -52.45 -8.32 18.33
N SER A 567 -52.18 -7.18 18.99
CA SER A 567 -53.13 -6.48 19.89
C SER A 567 -52.68 -5.06 20.26
N HIS A 568 -53.61 -4.10 20.27
CA HIS A 568 -53.45 -2.72 20.77
C HIS A 568 -54.01 -2.58 22.22
N PRO A 569 -54.11 -1.38 22.84
CA PRO A 569 -53.02 -0.47 23.25
C PRO A 569 -53.20 0.08 24.69
N THR A 570 -52.17 0.71 25.27
CA THR A 570 -52.31 1.72 26.35
C THR A 570 -51.20 2.77 26.28
N GLU A 571 -51.53 4.01 26.66
CA GLU A 571 -50.64 5.18 26.72
C GLU A 571 -50.01 5.32 28.12
N ASP A 572 -48.76 5.80 28.23
CA ASP A 572 -48.45 7.15 28.72
C ASP A 572 -46.95 7.49 28.46
N ALA A 573 -46.50 8.70 28.79
CA ALA A 573 -45.18 9.25 28.42
C ALA A 573 -44.29 9.63 29.63
N GLY A 574 -42.95 9.60 29.44
CA GLY A 574 -42.00 10.14 30.42
C GLY A 574 -40.52 10.00 30.04
N SER A 575 -39.80 11.12 30.02
CA SER A 575 -38.34 11.33 30.21
C SER A 575 -37.32 10.22 29.89
N ALA A 576 -36.27 10.57 29.13
CA ALA A 576 -35.11 9.72 28.89
C ALA A 576 -33.87 10.19 29.69
N GLU A 577 -33.23 9.26 30.41
CA GLU A 577 -31.83 9.35 30.83
C GLU A 577 -31.08 8.06 30.46
N SER A 578 -29.78 8.19 30.16
CA SER A 578 -28.93 7.08 29.73
C SER A 578 -28.31 6.37 30.94
N SER A 579 -28.71 5.11 31.17
CA SER A 579 -28.06 4.20 32.12
C SER A 579 -27.59 2.93 31.40
N GLU A 580 -26.45 2.38 31.84
CA GLU A 580 -25.85 1.18 31.26
C GLU A 580 -26.60 -0.07 31.77
N ILE A 581 -27.21 -0.84 30.86
CA ILE A 581 -27.97 -2.04 31.21
C ILE A 581 -27.06 -3.27 31.10
N GLU A 582 -26.64 -3.83 32.24
CA GLU A 582 -26.14 -5.21 32.30
C GLU A 582 -27.28 -6.19 31.96
N VAL A 583 -27.34 -6.68 30.73
CA VAL A 583 -28.24 -7.78 30.36
C VAL A 583 -27.60 -9.10 30.78
N ARG A 584 -27.98 -9.61 31.96
CA ARG A 584 -27.77 -11.03 32.31
C ARG A 584 -28.80 -11.89 31.57
N ILE A 585 -28.31 -12.86 30.80
CA ILE A 585 -29.06 -14.05 30.40
C ILE A 585 -28.45 -15.21 31.20
N ASP A 586 -29.28 -16.11 31.71
CA ASP A 586 -28.88 -17.23 32.56
C ASP A 586 -28.59 -18.47 31.70
N ASP A 587 -27.35 -18.61 31.22
CA ASP A 587 -26.88 -19.81 30.52
C ASP A 587 -26.15 -20.76 31.50
N GLY A 588 -26.77 -21.91 31.77
CA GLY A 588 -26.41 -22.83 32.85
C GLY A 588 -25.12 -23.64 32.65
N SER A 589 -23.99 -22.98 32.38
CA SER A 589 -22.65 -23.57 32.39
C SER A 589 -21.56 -22.53 32.71
N ASP A 590 -20.83 -22.72 33.81
CA ASP A 590 -19.70 -21.88 34.18
C ASP A 590 -18.57 -21.94 33.14
N ASN A 591 -18.50 -20.93 32.25
CA ASN A 591 -17.31 -20.26 31.68
C ASN A 591 -17.62 -19.57 30.32
N GLY A 592 -18.58 -18.65 30.28
CA GLY A 592 -18.87 -17.85 29.08
C GLY A 592 -17.77 -16.84 28.74
N LEU A 593 -17.51 -16.60 27.43
CA LEU A 593 -16.53 -15.61 26.95
C LEU A 593 -17.10 -14.53 25.98
N PRO A 594 -17.94 -13.58 26.44
CA PRO A 594 -18.32 -12.42 25.62
C PRO A 594 -17.32 -11.25 25.67
N ALA A 595 -16.60 -11.07 26.79
CA ALA A 595 -15.87 -9.83 27.11
C ALA A 595 -14.59 -9.57 26.31
N ILE A 596 -14.03 -10.58 25.62
CA ILE A 596 -12.71 -10.47 24.97
C ILE A 596 -12.77 -9.67 23.66
N ILE A 597 -13.88 -9.75 22.91
CA ILE A 597 -13.96 -9.17 21.55
C ILE A 597 -13.96 -7.65 21.59
N ASP A 598 -14.86 -7.04 22.37
CA ASP A 598 -14.96 -5.58 22.52
C ASP A 598 -13.69 -4.99 23.18
N THR A 599 -13.08 -5.72 24.14
CA THR A 599 -11.79 -5.34 24.72
C THR A 599 -10.68 -5.29 23.65
N LYS A 600 -10.55 -6.34 22.82
CA LYS A 600 -9.55 -6.36 21.74
C LYS A 600 -9.78 -5.29 20.67
N LEU A 601 -11.04 -4.98 20.32
CA LEU A 601 -11.34 -3.88 19.40
C LEU A 601 -10.92 -2.53 19.98
N LYS A 602 -11.18 -2.29 21.27
CA LYS A 602 -10.71 -1.10 22.00
C LYS A 602 -9.18 -1.06 22.12
N GLU A 603 -8.50 -2.19 22.30
CA GLU A 603 -7.03 -2.26 22.27
C GLU A 603 -6.47 -1.90 20.88
N ILE A 604 -7.04 -2.44 19.80
CA ILE A 604 -6.62 -2.17 18.43
C ILE A 604 -6.82 -0.68 18.07
N ASP A 605 -7.99 -0.08 18.31
CA ASP A 605 -8.17 1.34 17.98
C ASP A 605 -7.42 2.28 18.96
N ASN A 606 -7.03 1.84 20.16
CA ASN A 606 -6.04 2.56 20.98
C ASN A 606 -4.61 2.45 20.39
N GLU A 607 -4.18 1.27 19.92
CA GLU A 607 -2.89 1.09 19.27
C GLU A 607 -2.80 1.89 17.94
N TYR A 608 -3.90 1.97 17.19
CA TYR A 608 -3.94 2.52 15.83
C TYR A 608 -4.63 3.90 15.68
N GLY A 609 -5.19 4.47 16.75
CA GLY A 609 -5.96 5.72 16.72
C GLY A 609 -5.21 7.01 16.35
N PHE A 610 -6.00 8.09 16.17
CA PHE A 610 -5.59 9.37 15.59
C PHE A 610 -4.36 9.97 16.29
N PRO A 611 -3.24 10.22 15.56
CA PRO A 611 -1.94 10.44 16.19
C PRO A 611 -1.80 11.73 16.99
N PHE A 612 -2.68 12.72 16.80
CA PHE A 612 -2.67 13.98 17.55
C PHE A 612 -3.57 13.97 18.80
N GLU A 613 -4.48 13.01 18.97
CA GLU A 613 -5.42 13.03 20.10
C GLU A 613 -4.77 12.60 21.40
N GLY A 614 -4.79 13.49 22.39
CA GLY A 614 -4.55 13.18 23.80
C GLY A 614 -5.76 13.54 24.65
N LYS A 615 -5.73 13.15 25.92
CA LYS A 615 -6.76 13.51 26.92
C LYS A 615 -6.14 14.19 28.13
N LEU A 616 -6.74 15.32 28.51
CA LEU A 616 -6.52 16.00 29.78
C LEU A 616 -7.62 15.57 30.75
N GLU A 617 -7.29 15.51 32.03
CA GLU A 617 -8.21 15.24 33.12
C GLU A 617 -8.08 16.32 34.19
N SER A 618 -9.22 16.83 34.65
CA SER A 618 -9.38 17.88 35.66
C SER A 618 -10.01 17.30 36.92
N GLN A 619 -9.20 16.92 37.89
CA GLN A 619 -9.65 16.45 39.21
C GLN A 619 -9.84 17.63 40.16
N ILE A 620 -11.05 17.80 40.70
CA ILE A 620 -11.35 18.79 41.76
C ILE A 620 -11.40 18.10 43.12
N GLU A 621 -10.79 18.69 44.14
CA GLU A 621 -10.86 18.28 45.55
C GLU A 621 -11.25 19.48 46.44
N CYS A 622 -12.18 19.28 47.38
CA CYS A 622 -12.53 20.29 48.38
C CYS A 622 -11.56 20.29 49.56
N GLN A 623 -10.87 21.41 49.80
CA GLN A 623 -9.87 21.55 50.89
C GLN A 623 -10.47 21.65 52.30
N PHE A 624 -11.78 21.41 52.45
CA PHE A 624 -12.47 21.39 53.76
C PHE A 624 -12.98 20.00 54.14
N CYS A 625 -13.67 19.31 53.21
CA CYS A 625 -14.23 17.97 53.45
C CYS A 625 -13.50 16.84 52.71
N HIS A 626 -12.43 17.16 51.97
CA HIS A 626 -11.65 16.24 51.11
C HIS A 626 -12.48 15.42 50.11
N TYR A 627 -13.70 15.88 49.81
CA TYR A 627 -14.50 15.30 48.73
C TYR A 627 -13.82 15.54 47.38
N LYS A 628 -13.68 14.47 46.60
CA LYS A 628 -13.13 14.46 45.26
C LYS A 628 -14.27 14.27 44.28
N TYR A 629 -14.42 15.23 43.40
CA TYR A 629 -15.46 15.19 42.36
C TYR A 629 -15.15 14.12 41.31
N LYS A 630 -16.17 13.67 40.57
CA LYS A 630 -15.99 12.87 39.35
C LYS A 630 -15.06 13.62 38.38
N PRO A 631 -13.95 13.00 37.92
CA PRO A 631 -12.94 13.69 37.13
C PRO A 631 -13.46 14.02 35.73
N ASN A 632 -13.39 15.30 35.35
CA ASN A 632 -13.79 15.75 34.01
C ASN A 632 -12.63 15.52 33.01
N GLN A 633 -12.86 14.75 31.95
CA GLN A 633 -11.89 14.48 30.90
C GLN A 633 -12.23 15.21 29.59
N THR A 634 -11.23 15.82 28.97
CA THR A 634 -11.36 16.52 27.68
C THR A 634 -10.28 16.05 26.70
N SER A 635 -10.67 15.73 25.47
CA SER A 635 -9.72 15.45 24.38
C SER A 635 -9.08 16.74 23.85
N PHE A 636 -7.85 16.65 23.36
CA PHE A 636 -7.13 17.74 22.68
C PHE A 636 -6.35 17.22 21.48
N VAL A 637 -6.18 18.06 20.45
CA VAL A 637 -5.37 17.76 19.25
C VAL A 637 -4.09 18.62 19.15
N ASN A 638 -3.97 19.66 19.97
CA ASN A 638 -2.72 20.35 20.27
C ASN A 638 -2.81 20.98 21.66
N LEU A 639 -1.66 21.38 22.23
CA LEU A 639 -1.58 22.05 23.53
C LEU A 639 -1.07 23.47 23.37
N THR A 640 -1.88 24.47 23.74
CA THR A 640 -1.42 25.85 23.89
C THR A 640 -0.86 26.06 25.30
N LEU A 641 0.45 26.31 25.38
CA LEU A 641 1.14 26.66 26.62
C LEU A 641 1.38 28.17 26.70
N GLN A 642 1.08 28.77 27.85
CA GLN A 642 1.35 30.19 28.09
C GLN A 642 2.84 30.41 28.35
N VAL A 643 3.48 31.31 27.59
CA VAL A 643 4.87 31.69 27.84
C VAL A 643 4.90 32.76 28.94
N PRO A 644 5.54 32.51 30.11
CA PRO A 644 5.59 33.49 31.19
C PRO A 644 6.34 34.77 30.78
N GLN A 645 5.94 35.91 31.36
CA GLN A 645 6.52 37.22 31.09
C GLN A 645 7.87 37.38 31.82
N LYS A 646 8.90 36.66 31.33
CA LYS A 646 10.28 36.64 31.85
C LYS A 646 11.26 36.74 30.67
N SER A 647 12.52 37.12 30.93
CA SER A 647 13.55 37.20 29.88
C SER A 647 13.84 35.85 29.21
N SER A 648 13.71 34.75 29.96
CA SER A 648 13.82 33.37 29.48
C SER A 648 13.03 32.39 30.35
N THR A 649 12.75 31.21 29.79
CA THR A 649 12.06 30.08 30.43
C THR A 649 12.41 28.77 29.70
N THR A 650 12.00 27.62 30.23
CA THR A 650 12.08 26.32 29.54
C THR A 650 10.70 25.87 29.06
N LEU A 651 10.67 24.94 28.10
CA LEU A 651 9.43 24.27 27.68
C LEU A 651 8.78 23.51 28.85
N ASN A 652 9.58 22.85 29.68
CA ASN A 652 9.11 22.20 30.91
C ASN A 652 8.42 23.20 31.85
N ALA A 653 9.01 24.37 32.11
CA ALA A 653 8.37 25.39 32.95
C ALA A 653 7.06 25.96 32.36
N CYS A 654 6.84 25.83 31.05
CA CYS A 654 5.55 26.13 30.43
C CYS A 654 4.52 24.99 30.60
N PHE A 655 4.96 23.72 30.60
CA PHE A 655 4.11 22.58 31.00
C PHE A 655 3.77 22.62 32.50
N ASP A 656 4.74 22.94 33.37
CA ASP A 656 4.53 23.12 34.81
C ASP A 656 3.49 24.22 35.10
N GLY A 657 3.35 25.20 34.20
CA GLY A 657 2.30 26.22 34.24
C GLY A 657 0.90 25.70 33.88
N LEU A 658 0.79 24.78 32.92
CA LEU A 658 -0.47 24.13 32.51
C LEU A 658 -0.94 23.07 33.52
N LEU A 659 -0.01 22.33 34.11
CA LEU A 659 -0.28 21.20 35.01
C LEU A 659 -0.24 21.59 36.50
N LYS A 660 -0.19 22.89 36.79
CA LYS A 660 -0.17 23.42 38.17
C LYS A 660 -1.52 23.19 38.85
N THR A 661 -1.52 22.89 40.15
CA THR A 661 -2.73 22.94 40.98
C THR A 661 -3.27 24.37 41.05
N GLU A 662 -4.39 24.62 40.37
CA GLU A 662 -5.17 25.84 40.54
C GLU A 662 -5.93 25.77 41.88
N HIS A 663 -6.00 26.90 42.59
CA HIS A 663 -6.79 27.02 43.82
C HIS A 663 -7.91 28.01 43.56
N ILE A 664 -9.15 27.56 43.72
CA ILE A 664 -10.35 28.37 43.47
C ILE A 664 -11.04 28.59 44.82
N GLU A 665 -11.35 29.84 45.12
CA GLU A 665 -12.05 30.28 46.33
C GLU A 665 -13.54 30.48 46.02
N ASP A 666 -14.37 30.71 47.04
CA ASP A 666 -15.83 30.90 46.91
C ASP A 666 -16.64 29.74 46.28
N PHE A 667 -16.05 28.55 46.12
CA PHE A 667 -16.71 27.40 45.50
C PHE A 667 -17.71 26.72 46.46
N ARG A 668 -18.93 26.44 46.00
CA ARG A 668 -19.98 25.77 46.78
C ARG A 668 -19.91 24.26 46.57
N CYS A 669 -19.23 23.56 47.47
CA CYS A 669 -19.08 22.11 47.38
C CYS A 669 -20.36 21.35 47.78
N ASP A 670 -20.79 20.39 46.97
CA ASP A 670 -22.06 19.68 47.11
C ASP A 670 -22.12 18.79 48.36
N LYS A 671 -21.05 18.05 48.67
CA LYS A 671 -20.96 17.34 49.97
C LYS A 671 -21.06 18.30 51.16
N CYS A 672 -20.53 19.53 51.04
CA CYS A 672 -20.70 20.57 52.07
C CYS A 672 -22.11 21.18 52.09
N ARG A 673 -22.77 21.30 50.93
CA ARG A 673 -24.15 21.78 50.76
C ARG A 673 -25.15 20.80 51.36
N LEU A 674 -24.99 19.51 51.08
CA LEU A 674 -25.79 18.42 51.65
C LEU A 674 -25.57 18.27 53.15
N GLN A 675 -24.33 18.35 53.65
CA GLN A 675 -24.06 18.36 55.09
C GLN A 675 -24.73 19.56 55.78
N HIS A 676 -24.62 20.76 55.19
CA HIS A 676 -25.27 21.95 55.74
C HIS A 676 -26.81 21.83 55.75
N ALA A 677 -27.41 21.28 54.69
CA ALA A 677 -28.83 21.00 54.63
C ALA A 677 -29.26 19.98 55.71
N LEU A 678 -28.47 18.92 55.93
CA LEU A 678 -28.69 17.96 57.01
C LEU A 678 -28.60 18.63 58.39
N ASP A 679 -27.58 19.46 58.63
CA ASP A 679 -27.38 20.20 59.88
C ASP A 679 -28.55 21.17 60.18
N MET A 680 -29.13 21.78 59.14
CA MET A 680 -30.34 22.61 59.25
C MET A 680 -31.58 21.78 59.56
N LYS A 681 -31.83 20.69 58.81
CA LYS A 681 -32.99 19.80 59.06
C LYS A 681 -32.93 19.16 60.46
N ILE A 682 -31.74 18.87 60.98
CA ILE A 682 -31.50 18.45 62.38
C ILE A 682 -31.89 19.53 63.39
N GLN A 683 -31.74 20.82 63.07
CA GLN A 683 -32.20 21.93 63.91
C GLN A 683 -33.72 22.09 63.81
N ASP A 684 -34.29 22.09 62.60
CA ASP A 684 -35.74 22.14 62.38
C ASP A 684 -36.46 21.01 63.16
N LEU A 685 -35.92 19.79 63.09
CA LEU A 685 -36.45 18.62 63.79
C LEU A 685 -36.40 18.74 65.33
N ARG A 686 -35.59 19.65 65.91
CA ARG A 686 -35.62 19.95 67.36
C ARG A 686 -36.74 20.93 67.73
N HIS A 687 -37.18 21.76 66.79
CA HIS A 687 -38.24 22.76 67.01
C HIS A 687 -39.63 22.26 66.59
N THR A 688 -39.72 21.35 65.62
CA THR A 688 -40.98 20.79 65.09
C THR A 688 -41.69 19.88 66.10
N ARG A 689 -42.91 20.29 66.48
CA ARG A 689 -43.81 19.57 67.40
C ARG A 689 -44.87 18.71 66.72
N GLY A 690 -45.13 18.90 65.42
CA GLY A 690 -46.16 18.16 64.65
C GLY A 690 -45.67 16.79 64.20
N ALA A 691 -46.38 15.71 64.54
CA ALA A 691 -45.92 14.34 64.28
C ALA A 691 -45.70 14.03 62.78
N LYS A 692 -46.60 14.51 61.91
CA LYS A 692 -46.50 14.31 60.45
C LYS A 692 -45.29 15.03 59.85
N ASP A 693 -45.03 16.25 60.32
CA ASP A 693 -43.93 17.08 59.82
C ASP A 693 -42.57 16.55 60.29
N ARG A 694 -42.51 15.96 61.49
CA ARG A 694 -41.34 15.21 61.97
C ARG A 694 -41.04 14.00 61.08
N GLN A 695 -42.04 13.19 60.73
CA GLN A 695 -41.86 12.04 59.83
C GLN A 695 -41.37 12.46 58.44
N LEU A 696 -41.86 13.59 57.91
CA LEU A 696 -41.38 14.14 56.64
C LEU A 696 -39.91 14.60 56.73
N LEU A 697 -39.55 15.34 57.78
CA LEU A 697 -38.17 15.78 58.04
C LEU A 697 -37.22 14.59 58.25
N GLU A 698 -37.64 13.57 58.99
CA GLU A 698 -36.87 12.35 59.24
C GLU A 698 -36.63 11.57 57.93
N ALA A 699 -37.61 11.52 57.02
CA ALA A 699 -37.47 10.94 55.68
C ALA A 699 -36.57 11.77 54.73
N GLU A 700 -36.71 13.10 54.71
CA GLU A 700 -35.80 14.00 53.97
C GLU A 700 -34.35 13.86 54.48
N MET A 701 -34.15 13.82 55.79
CA MET A 701 -32.84 13.59 56.41
C MET A 701 -32.25 12.24 56.01
N GLN A 702 -33.05 11.17 55.96
CA GLN A 702 -32.59 9.86 55.51
C GLN A 702 -32.19 9.87 54.02
N LYS A 703 -32.94 10.56 53.14
CA LYS A 703 -32.54 10.77 51.74
C LYS A 703 -31.21 11.53 51.63
N ILE A 704 -31.02 12.61 52.39
CA ILE A 704 -29.75 13.39 52.39
C ILE A 704 -28.58 12.55 52.92
N GLN A 705 -28.78 11.79 54.00
CA GLN A 705 -27.76 10.90 54.56
C GLN A 705 -27.35 9.79 53.58
N ASN A 706 -28.32 9.24 52.83
CA ASN A 706 -28.03 8.28 51.76
C ASN A 706 -27.13 8.92 50.69
N ALA A 707 -27.51 10.05 50.10
CA ALA A 707 -26.72 10.75 49.07
C ALA A 707 -25.33 11.19 49.57
N LEU A 708 -25.18 11.58 50.84
CA LEU A 708 -23.87 11.88 51.45
C LEU A 708 -22.92 10.66 51.51
N SER A 709 -23.47 9.44 51.41
CA SER A 709 -22.75 8.16 51.42
C SER A 709 -22.59 7.52 50.04
N THR A 710 -23.53 7.73 49.12
CA THR A 710 -23.57 7.10 47.78
C THR A 710 -23.07 8.04 46.69
N ASP A 711 -23.81 9.09 46.35
CA ASP A 711 -23.43 10.08 45.34
C ASP A 711 -23.80 11.52 45.74
N PRO A 712 -22.85 12.29 46.33
CA PRO A 712 -23.07 13.69 46.70
C PRO A 712 -23.22 14.66 45.51
N GLU A 713 -23.01 14.23 44.27
CA GLU A 713 -23.18 15.05 43.06
C GLU A 713 -24.56 14.85 42.39
N GLY A 714 -25.29 13.80 42.76
CA GLY A 714 -26.59 13.47 42.15
C GLY A 714 -27.72 14.44 42.50
N PRO A 715 -28.76 14.55 41.65
CA PRO A 715 -29.98 15.25 42.00
C PRO A 715 -30.72 14.53 43.16
N LEU A 716 -31.34 15.30 44.05
CA LEU A 716 -32.19 14.78 45.13
C LEU A 716 -33.66 15.06 44.82
N GLU A 717 -34.40 14.03 44.44
CA GLU A 717 -35.84 14.10 44.22
C GLU A 717 -36.61 14.08 45.55
N ASP A 718 -37.72 14.82 45.62
CA ASP A 718 -38.53 15.13 46.82
C ASP A 718 -37.71 15.42 48.10
N VAL A 719 -36.75 16.34 48.00
CA VAL A 719 -36.07 16.95 49.18
C VAL A 719 -36.00 18.46 49.00
N THR A 720 -36.60 19.20 49.94
CA THR A 720 -36.54 20.67 49.97
C THR A 720 -35.22 21.12 50.57
N LEU A 721 -34.20 21.29 49.73
CA LEU A 721 -32.89 21.83 50.12
C LEU A 721 -32.97 23.35 50.39
N PRO A 722 -32.13 23.90 51.29
CA PRO A 722 -31.97 25.35 51.46
C PRO A 722 -31.52 26.05 50.17
N PRO A 723 -31.75 27.37 50.05
CA PRO A 723 -31.25 28.15 48.92
C PRO A 723 -29.75 27.93 48.72
N ALA A 724 -29.33 27.80 47.45
CA ALA A 724 -27.92 27.62 47.12
C ALA A 724 -27.07 28.82 47.54
N GLU A 725 -27.66 29.97 47.90
CA GLU A 725 -26.95 31.15 48.34
C GLU A 725 -26.35 31.01 49.75
N ASP A 726 -27.08 30.38 50.66
CA ASP A 726 -26.68 30.15 52.07
C ASP A 726 -25.63 29.03 52.21
N ALA A 727 -25.48 28.18 51.18
CA ALA A 727 -24.56 27.06 51.19
C ALA A 727 -23.09 27.52 51.41
N PRO A 728 -22.34 26.86 52.32
CA PRO A 728 -21.03 27.32 52.75
C PRO A 728 -20.01 27.31 51.62
N LYS A 729 -19.51 28.50 51.28
CA LYS A 729 -18.37 28.72 50.37
C LYS A 729 -17.11 28.03 50.92
N ARG A 730 -16.42 27.27 50.07
CA ARG A 730 -15.19 26.53 50.39
C ARG A 730 -14.10 26.80 49.34
N LYS A 731 -12.87 26.47 49.72
CA LYS A 731 -11.72 26.46 48.81
C LYS A 731 -11.57 25.08 48.17
N ILE A 732 -11.32 25.03 46.87
CA ILE A 732 -11.03 23.80 46.13
C ILE A 732 -9.63 23.85 45.50
N ALA A 733 -9.03 22.67 45.34
CA ALA A 733 -7.83 22.46 44.55
C ALA A 733 -8.19 21.71 43.28
N ARG A 734 -7.87 22.29 42.12
CA ARG A 734 -8.07 21.70 40.80
C ARG A 734 -6.73 21.24 40.25
N HIS A 735 -6.61 19.95 39.95
CA HIS A 735 -5.41 19.32 39.43
C HIS A 735 -5.65 18.92 37.97
N MET A 736 -4.79 19.39 37.06
CA MET A 736 -4.83 19.01 35.65
C MET A 736 -3.69 18.03 35.32
N ARG A 737 -4.01 16.91 34.68
CA ARG A 737 -3.02 15.92 34.22
C ARG A 737 -3.35 15.41 32.82
N ILE A 738 -2.32 15.07 32.04
CA ILE A 738 -2.50 14.32 30.79
C ILE A 738 -2.68 12.85 31.16
N THR A 739 -3.82 12.24 30.79
CA THR A 739 -4.12 10.83 31.03
C THR A 739 -3.80 9.97 29.80
N VAL A 740 -4.13 10.47 28.60
CA VAL A 740 -3.77 9.84 27.32
C VAL A 740 -2.79 10.74 26.57
N PHE A 741 -1.61 10.21 26.26
CA PHE A 741 -0.58 10.92 25.49
C PHE A 741 -0.72 10.60 24.00
N PRO A 742 -0.80 11.61 23.10
CA PRO A 742 -0.85 11.37 21.66
C PRO A 742 0.50 10.85 21.15
N LYS A 743 0.48 10.18 20.00
CA LYS A 743 1.70 9.77 19.28
C LYS A 743 2.50 10.97 18.80
N VAL A 744 1.82 12.06 18.46
CA VAL A 744 2.39 13.33 18.01
C VAL A 744 1.84 14.47 18.89
N ILE A 745 2.69 15.08 19.70
CA ILE A 745 2.31 16.29 20.45
C ILE A 745 2.63 17.52 19.60
N ALA A 746 1.58 18.20 19.15
CA ALA A 746 1.65 19.58 18.70
C ALA A 746 1.58 20.53 19.92
N ILE A 747 2.55 21.44 20.04
CA ILE A 747 2.62 22.45 21.10
C ILE A 747 2.61 23.83 20.47
N HIS A 748 1.65 24.67 20.83
CA HIS A 748 1.67 26.11 20.57
C HIS A 748 2.22 26.86 21.79
N LEU A 749 3.12 27.81 21.55
CA LEU A 749 3.63 28.73 22.55
C LEU A 749 2.90 30.06 22.44
N SER A 750 1.87 30.24 23.27
CA SER A 750 1.14 31.50 23.38
C SER A 750 2.08 32.60 23.88
N ARG A 751 2.30 33.58 23.01
CA ARG A 751 3.16 34.75 23.23
C ARG A 751 2.37 36.06 23.20
N SER A 752 1.05 36.02 23.18
CA SER A 752 0.22 37.22 23.13
C SER A 752 0.11 37.86 24.51
N ILE A 753 0.47 39.14 24.62
CA ILE A 753 0.27 39.96 25.81
C ILE A 753 -0.70 41.08 25.44
N PHE A 754 -1.92 41.00 25.98
CA PHE A 754 -2.95 42.03 25.81
C PHE A 754 -2.96 42.92 27.05
N ASP A 755 -2.64 44.20 26.87
CA ASP A 755 -2.92 45.27 27.82
C ASP A 755 -4.09 46.12 27.30
N ARG A 756 -4.71 46.93 28.17
CA ARG A 756 -5.94 47.70 27.89
C ARG A 756 -5.83 48.68 26.71
N SER A 757 -4.61 48.98 26.25
CA SER A 757 -4.31 49.91 25.14
C SER A 757 -3.41 49.32 24.05
N SER A 758 -2.85 48.11 24.21
CA SER A 758 -1.93 47.54 23.23
C SER A 758 -1.85 46.01 23.28
N SER A 759 -1.55 45.41 22.13
CA SER A 759 -1.16 43.99 22.05
C SER A 759 0.30 43.88 21.68
N THR A 760 1.06 43.12 22.45
CA THR A 760 2.51 42.93 22.27
C THR A 760 2.88 41.44 22.29
N LYS A 761 4.07 41.12 21.76
CA LYS A 761 4.55 39.74 21.63
C LYS A 761 5.62 39.45 22.67
N ASN A 762 5.38 38.44 23.51
CA ASN A 762 6.30 37.99 24.53
C ASN A 762 7.62 37.49 23.90
N ALA A 763 8.66 38.31 24.08
CA ALA A 763 10.00 38.10 23.54
C ALA A 763 10.86 37.13 24.38
N ALA A 764 10.29 36.48 25.41
CA ALA A 764 10.95 35.47 26.24
C ALA A 764 11.64 34.39 25.39
N LYS A 765 12.90 34.08 25.72
CA LYS A 765 13.57 32.91 25.14
C LYS A 765 13.02 31.64 25.79
N VAL A 766 12.33 30.79 25.02
CA VAL A 766 11.87 29.47 25.45
C VAL A 766 12.90 28.44 25.02
N ALA A 767 13.62 27.85 25.99
CA ALA A 767 14.53 26.75 25.73
C ALA A 767 13.75 25.42 25.67
N PHE A 768 13.81 24.73 24.53
CA PHE A 768 13.14 23.45 24.29
C PHE A 768 14.18 22.36 23.98
N PRO A 769 14.02 21.13 24.49
CA PRO A 769 14.99 20.05 24.28
C PRO A 769 14.74 19.29 22.97
N GLU A 770 15.75 18.58 22.47
CA GLU A 770 15.61 17.65 21.33
C GLU A 770 14.80 16.40 21.68
N ARG A 771 14.95 15.89 22.92
CA ARG A 771 14.13 14.82 23.52
C ARG A 771 13.45 15.37 24.77
N LEU A 772 12.13 15.31 24.79
CA LEU A 772 11.25 15.81 25.84
C LEU A 772 10.68 14.61 26.62
N PRO A 773 10.97 14.45 27.92
CA PRO A 773 10.26 13.50 28.77
C PRO A 773 8.92 14.09 29.23
N LEU A 774 7.85 13.30 29.21
CA LEU A 774 6.53 13.64 29.75
C LEU A 774 5.92 12.46 30.52
N GLY A 775 4.97 12.74 31.41
CA GLY A 775 4.36 11.75 32.31
C GLY A 775 5.09 11.63 33.65
N GLY A 776 4.45 10.93 34.60
CA GLY A 776 5.01 10.67 35.93
C GLY A 776 6.21 9.72 35.89
N ILE A 777 7.00 9.70 36.97
CA ILE A 777 8.29 8.98 37.08
C ILE A 777 8.20 7.52 36.62
N LEU A 778 7.13 6.80 37.00
CA LEU A 778 6.93 5.38 36.67
C LEU A 778 6.43 5.14 35.23
N ASN A 779 5.83 6.14 34.58
CA ASN A 779 5.16 6.02 33.28
C ASN A 779 5.68 7.06 32.27
N GLN A 780 6.97 7.41 32.37
CA GLN A 780 7.58 8.46 31.56
C GLN A 780 7.69 8.04 30.08
N LYS A 781 7.08 8.83 29.19
CA LYS A 781 7.18 8.69 27.73
C LYS A 781 8.21 9.67 27.19
N TRP A 782 9.02 9.21 26.25
CA TRP A 782 10.03 10.02 25.56
C TRP A 782 9.50 10.51 24.22
N PHE A 783 9.65 11.80 23.96
CA PHE A 783 9.15 12.48 22.78
C PHE A 783 10.30 13.18 22.04
N LYS A 784 10.39 13.04 20.72
CA LYS A 784 11.51 13.51 19.91
C LYS A 784 11.09 14.64 18.97
N LEU A 785 11.84 15.73 18.97
CA LEU A 785 11.55 16.88 18.12
C LEU A 785 11.79 16.55 16.64
N LEU A 786 10.74 16.63 15.82
CA LEU A 786 10.79 16.38 14.37
C LEU A 786 10.51 17.63 13.53
N ALA A 787 9.69 18.56 14.02
CA ALA A 787 9.49 19.86 13.37
C ALA A 787 9.25 21.01 14.37
N ILE A 788 9.55 22.24 13.95
CA ILE A 788 9.07 23.48 14.59
C ILE A 788 8.62 24.48 13.53
N VAL A 789 7.70 25.37 13.91
CA VAL A 789 7.38 26.59 13.15
C VAL A 789 7.82 27.81 13.97
N CYS A 790 8.49 28.74 13.30
CA CYS A 790 8.99 29.98 13.89
C CYS A 790 8.29 31.19 13.28
N HIS A 791 7.77 32.09 14.11
CA HIS A 791 7.13 33.34 13.70
C HIS A 791 8.07 34.54 13.93
N LYS A 792 8.61 35.09 12.84
CA LYS A 792 9.51 36.26 12.84
C LYS A 792 8.76 37.55 12.52
N GLY A 793 8.47 38.35 13.56
CA GLY A 793 7.72 39.59 13.44
C GLY A 793 7.14 40.06 14.76
N SER A 794 6.26 41.06 14.67
CA SER A 794 5.47 41.64 15.76
C SER A 794 4.36 40.68 16.24
N HIS A 795 3.39 41.19 17.01
CA HIS A 795 2.15 40.46 17.30
C HIS A 795 1.25 40.36 16.06
N ASN A 796 1.07 41.46 15.32
CA ASN A 796 0.07 41.59 14.25
C ASN A 796 0.64 41.39 12.84
N SER A 797 1.96 41.18 12.70
CA SER A 797 2.62 41.08 11.40
C SER A 797 3.97 40.37 11.49
N GLY A 798 4.23 39.45 10.57
CA GLY A 798 5.50 38.73 10.51
C GLY A 798 5.54 37.69 9.40
N HIS A 799 6.62 36.93 9.39
CA HIS A 799 6.87 35.85 8.44
C HIS A 799 7.07 34.52 9.19
N TYR A 800 6.45 33.46 8.66
CA TYR A 800 6.59 32.11 9.21
C TYR A 800 7.62 31.30 8.43
N GLU A 801 8.52 30.63 9.15
CA GLU A 801 9.42 29.62 8.58
C GLU A 801 9.31 28.30 9.34
N SER A 802 9.43 27.20 8.61
CA SER A 802 9.36 25.84 9.15
C SER A 802 10.75 25.23 9.21
N PHE A 803 11.03 24.49 10.28
CA PHE A 803 12.20 23.63 10.37
C PHE A 803 11.72 22.20 10.52
N ARG A 804 12.14 21.34 9.60
CA ARG A 804 11.76 19.92 9.53
C ARG A 804 13.02 19.07 9.58
N ARG A 805 13.07 18.05 10.45
CA ARG A 805 14.19 17.12 10.48
C ARG A 805 14.25 16.34 9.16
N ASN A 806 15.46 16.12 8.65
CA ASN A 806 15.69 15.22 7.51
C ASN A 806 15.60 13.76 7.97
N HIS A 807 14.48 13.38 8.56
CA HIS A 807 14.24 12.01 8.97
C HIS A 807 13.86 11.19 7.74
N LEU A 808 14.81 10.39 7.27
CA LEU A 808 14.55 9.33 6.31
C LEU A 808 13.69 8.28 7.01
N TYR A 809 12.36 8.39 6.87
CA TYR A 809 11.47 7.28 7.12
C TYR A 809 11.96 6.10 6.28
N ALA A 810 12.20 4.96 6.92
CA ALA A 810 12.46 3.74 6.21
C ALA A 810 11.30 3.48 5.24
N PRO A 811 11.53 2.93 4.03
CA PRO A 811 10.45 2.26 3.32
C PRO A 811 9.85 1.24 4.28
N PHE A 812 8.51 1.10 4.31
CA PHE A 812 7.79 0.34 5.34
C PHE A 812 8.37 -1.08 5.49
N SER A 813 9.28 -1.25 6.45
CA SER A 813 9.51 -2.54 7.09
C SER A 813 8.22 -2.85 7.82
N THR A 814 7.45 -3.80 7.33
CA THR A 814 6.33 -4.40 8.06
C THR A 814 6.92 -4.96 9.36
N PRO A 815 6.74 -4.26 10.51
CA PRO A 815 7.47 -4.59 11.72
C PRO A 815 6.79 -5.74 12.49
N ASP A 816 5.75 -6.30 11.88
CA ASP A 816 5.28 -7.64 12.15
C ASP A 816 4.65 -8.25 10.89
N VAL A 817 5.21 -9.37 10.43
CA VAL A 817 4.61 -10.25 9.41
C VAL A 817 4.08 -11.53 10.07
N PHE A 818 4.44 -11.78 11.35
CA PHE A 818 4.29 -13.08 11.99
C PHE A 818 3.51 -13.05 13.31
N SER A 819 3.37 -11.94 14.04
CA SER A 819 2.55 -11.88 15.26
C SER A 819 1.06 -12.14 15.00
N SER A 820 0.51 -11.54 13.94
CA SER A 820 -0.84 -11.86 13.44
C SER A 820 -0.97 -13.31 12.93
N TYR A 821 0.15 -13.96 12.58
CA TYR A 821 0.23 -15.38 12.22
C TYR A 821 0.48 -16.30 13.42
N ALA A 822 0.96 -15.76 14.55
CA ALA A 822 1.22 -16.49 15.78
C ALA A 822 -0.02 -16.55 16.67
N GLN A 823 -0.82 -15.46 16.73
CA GLN A 823 -2.06 -15.41 17.50
C GLN A 823 -3.16 -16.35 16.97
N SER A 824 -3.05 -16.87 15.75
CA SER A 824 -3.98 -17.87 15.21
C SER A 824 -3.71 -19.30 15.70
N ARG A 825 -2.56 -19.56 16.33
CA ARG A 825 -2.26 -20.86 16.95
C ARG A 825 -2.87 -20.97 18.33
N VAL A 826 -4.17 -21.26 18.37
CA VAL A 826 -4.71 -22.10 19.46
C VAL A 826 -3.97 -23.44 19.38
N THR A 827 -3.35 -23.85 20.48
CA THR A 827 -2.62 -25.13 20.53
C THR A 827 -3.60 -26.30 20.53
N SER A 828 -3.44 -27.21 19.56
CA SER A 828 -4.17 -28.48 19.56
C SER A 828 -3.71 -29.34 20.74
N GLU A 829 -4.63 -29.68 21.63
CA GLU A 829 -4.40 -30.65 22.70
C GLU A 829 -4.39 -32.09 22.15
N ASN A 830 -3.28 -32.50 21.54
CA ASN A 830 -2.96 -33.92 21.39
C ASN A 830 -1.45 -34.16 21.09
N PRO A 831 -0.64 -34.59 22.07
CA PRO A 831 0.75 -34.96 21.84
C PRO A 831 0.86 -36.40 21.31
N SER A 832 0.88 -36.57 19.98
CA SER A 832 1.08 -37.87 19.35
C SER A 832 2.50 -38.40 19.59
N GLN A 833 2.63 -39.54 20.28
CA GLN A 833 3.88 -40.27 20.42
C GLN A 833 4.17 -41.09 19.15
N MET A 834 5.28 -40.82 18.45
CA MET A 834 6.17 -41.79 17.78
C MET A 834 7.28 -41.04 17.00
N PRO A 835 8.50 -41.59 16.87
CA PRO A 835 9.61 -40.94 16.17
C PRO A 835 9.60 -41.21 14.66
N SER A 836 10.01 -40.22 13.86
CA SER A 836 10.16 -40.36 12.41
C SER A 836 11.29 -41.32 12.02
N PRO A 837 11.11 -42.17 10.99
CA PRO A 837 12.15 -43.10 10.54
C PRO A 837 13.26 -42.41 9.73
N LEU A 838 14.49 -42.89 9.87
CA LEU A 838 15.64 -42.49 9.05
C LEU A 838 15.62 -43.22 7.69
N ILE A 839 15.84 -42.48 6.60
CA ILE A 839 16.06 -43.05 5.27
C ILE A 839 17.58 -43.19 5.04
N ALA A 840 18.03 -44.40 4.73
CA ALA A 840 19.40 -44.68 4.33
C ALA A 840 19.55 -44.62 2.80
N ALA A 841 20.64 -44.03 2.31
CA ALA A 841 20.92 -43.96 0.88
C ALA A 841 21.36 -45.32 0.30
N ARG A 842 21.01 -45.57 -0.97
CA ARG A 842 21.62 -46.60 -1.82
C ARG A 842 21.89 -46.03 -3.21
N SER A 843 23.04 -46.37 -3.75
CA SER A 843 23.47 -46.11 -5.12
C SER A 843 23.42 -47.38 -5.96
N SER A 844 23.19 -47.24 -7.27
CA SER A 844 23.46 -48.28 -8.27
C SER A 844 23.44 -47.68 -9.67
N ASP A 845 24.59 -47.69 -10.35
CA ASP A 845 24.72 -47.35 -11.77
C ASP A 845 24.15 -48.47 -12.67
N ALA A 846 23.50 -48.11 -13.78
CA ALA A 846 23.25 -49.01 -14.92
C ALA A 846 22.75 -48.24 -16.17
N ASP A 847 23.58 -48.15 -17.22
CA ASP A 847 23.13 -47.71 -18.55
C ASP A 847 22.48 -48.89 -19.33
N PRO A 848 21.36 -48.66 -20.05
CA PRO A 848 20.82 -49.63 -21.00
C PRO A 848 21.43 -49.48 -22.41
N PRO A 849 21.57 -50.57 -23.20
CA PRO A 849 22.17 -50.55 -24.53
C PRO A 849 21.19 -50.12 -25.64
N ALA A 850 21.73 -49.62 -26.75
CA ALA A 850 20.97 -49.35 -27.98
C ALA A 850 20.97 -50.54 -28.94
N LEU A 851 19.95 -50.66 -29.82
CA LEU A 851 20.14 -50.75 -31.29
C LEU A 851 18.85 -50.86 -32.14
N SER A 852 19.02 -50.42 -33.39
CA SER A 852 18.38 -50.88 -34.65
C SER A 852 16.86 -50.78 -34.89
N ILE A 853 16.55 -49.87 -35.82
CA ILE A 853 15.41 -49.82 -36.75
C ILE A 853 15.11 -51.17 -37.43
N SER A 854 13.85 -51.39 -37.81
CA SER A 854 13.51 -52.17 -39.02
C SER A 854 12.27 -51.58 -39.71
N THR A 855 12.39 -51.23 -40.98
CA THR A 855 11.31 -50.71 -41.83
C THR A 855 10.78 -51.79 -42.76
N SER A 856 9.48 -51.75 -43.06
CA SER A 856 8.85 -52.58 -44.10
C SER A 856 7.93 -51.71 -44.95
N SER A 857 8.28 -51.51 -46.22
CA SER A 857 7.51 -50.72 -47.18
C SER A 857 6.60 -51.60 -48.05
N SER A 858 5.47 -51.04 -48.47
CA SER A 858 4.64 -51.60 -49.54
C SER A 858 4.04 -50.46 -50.36
N SER A 859 4.45 -50.36 -51.63
CA SER A 859 4.04 -49.30 -52.55
C SER A 859 3.18 -49.85 -53.68
N LEU A 860 2.00 -49.28 -53.90
CA LEU A 860 1.17 -49.53 -55.09
C LEU A 860 0.45 -48.27 -55.57
N SER A 861 0.71 -47.92 -56.82
CA SER A 861 0.11 -46.89 -57.67
C SER A 861 0.38 -47.29 -59.15
N PRO A 862 -0.22 -46.67 -60.19
CA PRO A 862 -1.41 -45.80 -60.24
C PRO A 862 -2.47 -46.30 -61.26
N SER A 863 -3.60 -45.58 -61.40
CA SER A 863 -4.40 -45.53 -62.64
C SER A 863 -5.10 -44.16 -62.78
N SER A 864 -5.60 -43.81 -63.97
CA SER A 864 -5.77 -42.42 -64.45
C SER A 864 -7.18 -42.10 -65.02
N LEU A 865 -7.31 -40.94 -65.71
CA LEU A 865 -8.49 -40.33 -66.39
C LEU A 865 -9.32 -39.37 -65.49
N SER A 866 -9.98 -38.30 -65.97
CA SER A 866 -9.82 -37.44 -67.17
C SER A 866 -10.66 -36.14 -67.02
N SER A 867 -10.34 -35.08 -67.76
CA SER A 867 -11.10 -33.80 -67.80
C SER A 867 -12.42 -33.89 -68.58
N PRO A 868 -13.34 -32.90 -68.48
CA PRO A 868 -13.34 -31.80 -69.48
C PRO A 868 -13.82 -30.41 -69.00
N ALA A 869 -13.71 -29.43 -69.92
CA ALA A 869 -14.36 -28.10 -69.96
C ALA A 869 -14.65 -27.81 -71.47
N PRO A 870 -14.94 -26.58 -72.01
CA PRO A 870 -15.38 -25.30 -71.42
C PRO A 870 -16.55 -24.60 -72.22
N SER A 871 -17.03 -23.43 -71.76
CA SER A 871 -17.68 -22.38 -72.60
C SER A 871 -17.85 -21.08 -71.78
N GLN A 872 -17.17 -19.94 -72.04
CA GLN A 872 -17.23 -18.97 -73.16
C GLN A 872 -18.24 -17.80 -72.96
N SER A 873 -17.77 -16.58 -73.24
CA SER A 873 -18.49 -15.29 -73.14
C SER A 873 -18.96 -14.78 -74.52
N PRO A 874 -19.75 -13.68 -74.60
CA PRO A 874 -19.20 -12.50 -75.30
C PRO A 874 -19.61 -11.09 -74.78
N SER A 875 -18.77 -10.12 -75.16
CA SER A 875 -18.82 -8.65 -75.03
C SER A 875 -20.11 -7.92 -75.47
N THR A 876 -20.44 -6.68 -75.00
CA THR A 876 -19.92 -5.42 -75.60
C THR A 876 -20.40 -4.08 -74.96
N LYS A 877 -19.60 -3.01 -75.19
CA LYS A 877 -19.93 -1.57 -75.40
C LYS A 877 -20.17 -0.55 -74.24
N LYS A 878 -19.54 0.63 -74.46
CA LYS A 878 -19.63 2.01 -73.86
C LYS A 878 -20.91 2.76 -74.35
N PRO A 879 -21.32 3.98 -73.88
CA PRO A 879 -20.58 5.18 -73.37
C PRO A 879 -21.08 5.73 -71.99
N SER A 880 -20.49 6.69 -71.25
CA SER A 880 -19.47 7.76 -71.38
C SER A 880 -19.94 9.21 -71.68
N THR A 881 -20.05 10.05 -70.63
CA THR A 881 -19.92 11.55 -70.58
C THR A 881 -19.98 12.02 -69.10
N ALA A 882 -19.45 13.17 -68.66
CA ALA A 882 -18.37 14.05 -69.15
C ALA A 882 -17.83 14.98 -68.01
N ALA A 883 -16.71 15.66 -68.32
CA ALA A 883 -15.91 16.70 -67.63
C ALA A 883 -16.67 17.80 -66.82
N SER A 884 -16.05 18.63 -65.95
CA SER A 884 -14.64 19.16 -65.92
C SER A 884 -14.03 19.25 -64.50
N GLN A 885 -12.70 19.31 -64.24
CA GLN A 885 -11.53 20.01 -64.85
C GLN A 885 -11.52 21.54 -64.63
N LEU A 886 -10.43 22.25 -64.25
CA LEU A 886 -8.96 21.96 -64.23
C LEU A 886 -8.17 22.55 -63.00
N ASN A 887 -6.87 22.24 -62.92
CA ASN A 887 -5.84 22.58 -61.89
C ASN A 887 -4.88 23.74 -62.33
N PRO A 888 -3.69 23.97 -61.71
CA PRO A 888 -3.31 24.21 -60.30
C PRO A 888 -2.84 25.69 -60.05
N PRO A 889 -1.54 26.18 -60.08
CA PRO A 889 -0.16 25.62 -60.03
C PRO A 889 0.86 26.23 -58.99
N ALA A 890 1.78 25.38 -58.51
CA ALA A 890 3.21 25.63 -58.17
C ALA A 890 3.70 26.56 -56.99
N SER A 891 4.89 26.25 -56.48
CA SER A 891 5.72 26.99 -55.49
C SER A 891 6.88 27.75 -56.17
N PRO A 892 7.62 28.65 -55.47
CA PRO A 892 8.90 28.26 -54.84
C PRO A 892 9.31 29.06 -53.58
N ALA A 893 10.51 28.78 -53.02
CA ALA A 893 11.18 29.57 -51.97
C ALA A 893 12.40 30.34 -52.54
N PRO A 894 12.90 31.43 -51.91
CA PRO A 894 13.96 31.28 -50.90
C PRO A 894 14.02 32.37 -49.77
N ARG A 895 15.07 32.31 -48.95
CA ARG A 895 15.56 33.30 -47.94
C ARG A 895 15.88 34.68 -48.56
N PRO A 896 15.92 35.83 -47.81
CA PRO A 896 16.85 36.04 -46.68
C PRO A 896 16.33 36.95 -45.53
N SER A 897 17.26 37.40 -44.66
CA SER A 897 17.05 38.23 -43.46
C SER A 897 17.68 39.62 -43.58
N THR A 898 16.99 40.67 -43.12
CA THR A 898 17.58 42.00 -42.82
C THR A 898 16.78 42.75 -41.75
N SER A 899 17.41 43.74 -41.10
CA SER A 899 16.86 44.48 -39.96
C SER A 899 17.22 45.98 -39.99
N SER A 900 16.24 46.86 -39.79
CA SER A 900 16.43 48.28 -39.41
C SER A 900 15.09 48.82 -38.87
N SER A 901 14.95 49.37 -37.66
CA SER A 901 15.71 50.42 -36.95
C SER A 901 15.48 51.84 -37.46
N SER A 902 14.85 52.66 -36.62
CA SER A 902 15.10 54.10 -36.51
C SER A 902 15.26 54.45 -35.02
N ARG A 903 16.28 55.25 -34.69
CA ARG A 903 16.69 55.63 -33.32
C ARG A 903 16.84 57.15 -33.24
N VAL A 904 16.56 57.69 -32.06
CA VAL A 904 17.23 58.86 -31.45
C VAL A 904 17.13 58.66 -29.93
N SER A 905 18.21 58.29 -29.22
CA SER A 905 19.33 59.13 -28.71
C SER A 905 18.96 59.88 -27.41
N PHE A 906 19.80 59.99 -26.37
CA PHE A 906 21.27 59.98 -26.34
C PHE A 906 21.91 59.13 -25.21
N GLN A 907 22.99 58.43 -25.60
CA GLN A 907 24.31 58.23 -24.95
C GLN A 907 24.51 57.98 -23.43
N SER A 908 25.59 57.24 -23.14
CA SER A 908 26.16 56.97 -21.82
C SER A 908 27.67 57.26 -21.78
N SER A 909 28.15 57.88 -20.69
CA SER A 909 29.48 57.71 -20.08
C SER A 909 29.41 58.29 -18.66
N ARG A 910 30.12 57.87 -17.62
CA ARG A 910 31.56 57.52 -17.48
C ARG A 910 31.83 56.55 -16.33
N THR A 911 33.08 56.08 -16.24
CA THR A 911 33.64 55.37 -15.08
C THR A 911 34.65 56.21 -14.29
N LYS A 912 34.71 55.99 -12.96
CA LYS A 912 35.86 56.19 -12.03
C LYS A 912 36.43 57.61 -11.76
N SER A 913 36.48 57.92 -10.46
CA SER A 913 37.64 58.43 -9.68
C SER A 913 37.81 59.92 -9.30
N LYS A 914 38.36 60.07 -8.07
CA LYS A 914 39.21 61.13 -7.48
C LYS A 914 38.60 62.45 -6.97
N GLN A 915 39.30 62.94 -5.94
CA GLN A 915 39.25 64.24 -5.23
C GLN A 915 37.94 64.50 -4.45
N ASN A 916 37.88 65.11 -3.26
CA ASN A 916 38.79 65.68 -2.25
C ASN A 916 38.13 67.01 -1.84
N LEU A 917 37.83 67.19 -0.55
CA LEU A 917 38.42 68.25 0.26
C LEU A 917 38.00 68.08 1.74
N SER A 918 38.95 68.34 2.63
CA SER A 918 38.80 68.43 4.09
C SER A 918 38.89 69.93 4.49
N PRO A 919 38.78 70.36 5.78
CA PRO A 919 39.82 70.04 6.79
C PRO A 919 39.35 69.99 8.27
N THR A 920 40.32 69.73 9.17
CA THR A 920 40.33 69.97 10.64
C THR A 920 39.34 69.17 11.52
N SER A 921 39.69 68.77 12.75
CA SER A 921 40.90 69.04 13.55
C SER A 921 41.33 67.85 14.44
N ASP A 922 42.64 67.62 14.49
CA ASP A 922 43.40 66.95 15.56
C ASP A 922 43.52 67.89 16.81
N PRO A 923 44.20 67.59 17.96
CA PRO A 923 45.27 66.59 18.14
C PRO A 923 45.22 65.73 19.44
N GLN A 924 45.92 64.58 19.43
CA GLN A 924 47.21 64.45 20.15
C GLN A 924 47.93 63.10 19.90
N SER A 925 49.25 63.19 19.80
CA SER A 925 50.23 62.09 19.81
C SER A 925 51.57 62.70 20.29
N PRO A 926 52.59 61.88 20.63
CA PRO A 926 53.52 61.48 19.58
C PRO A 926 53.94 60.00 19.64
N ALA A 927 54.56 59.53 18.56
CA ALA A 927 55.23 58.24 18.48
C ALA A 927 56.72 58.44 18.16
N THR A 928 57.55 57.43 18.45
CA THR A 928 58.89 57.30 17.89
C THR A 928 59.21 55.84 17.53
N GLU A 929 60.15 55.75 16.60
CA GLU A 929 60.51 54.62 15.72
C GLU A 929 60.95 53.32 16.42
N GLY A 930 60.91 52.20 15.67
CA GLY A 930 61.52 50.93 16.07
C GLY A 930 61.15 49.79 15.14
N GLY A 931 62.09 49.30 14.33
CA GLY A 931 61.83 48.29 13.30
C GLY A 931 62.36 46.88 13.58
N ARG A 932 61.71 45.89 12.94
CA ARG A 932 62.25 44.58 12.51
C ARG A 932 62.46 43.46 13.56
N TRP A 933 61.70 42.38 13.34
CA TRP A 933 61.96 40.96 13.66
C TRP A 933 62.24 40.51 15.12
N SER A 934 61.28 39.75 15.63
CA SER A 934 61.47 38.37 16.12
C SER A 934 62.50 38.07 17.23
N LYS A 935 62.00 37.85 18.46
CA LYS A 935 62.37 36.68 19.27
C LYS A 935 61.36 36.42 20.41
N SER A 936 61.19 35.14 20.74
CA SER A 936 60.47 34.68 21.94
C SER A 936 61.44 34.46 23.09
N SER A 937 61.02 34.76 24.33
CA SER A 937 61.66 34.35 25.58
C SER A 937 60.60 33.86 26.59
N SER A 938 61.00 33.31 27.74
CA SER A 938 60.18 32.34 28.50
C SER A 938 60.46 32.27 30.01
N ARG A 939 59.47 31.74 30.78
CA ARG A 939 59.59 31.25 32.19
C ARG A 939 59.82 32.35 33.27
N PRO A 940 59.67 32.11 34.60
CA PRO A 940 60.03 30.95 35.49
C PRO A 940 58.95 29.83 35.55
N SER A 941 59.09 28.56 36.03
CA SER A 941 59.85 27.81 37.08
C SER A 941 59.27 27.91 38.52
N PHE A 942 59.23 26.88 39.40
CA PHE A 942 60.15 25.75 39.73
C PHE A 942 59.40 24.39 39.92
N MET A 943 59.94 23.23 39.49
CA MET A 943 60.74 22.17 40.20
C MET A 943 59.99 21.34 41.28
N SER A 944 60.23 20.02 41.46
CA SER A 944 61.24 19.06 40.90
C SER A 944 60.56 17.66 40.64
N ASP A 945 61.14 16.45 40.50
CA ASP A 945 62.50 15.91 40.67
C ASP A 945 62.82 14.64 39.79
N ARG A 946 63.48 13.60 40.34
CA ARG A 946 64.07 12.38 39.71
C ARG A 946 63.14 11.13 39.75
N THR A 947 63.44 9.93 39.18
CA THR A 947 64.70 9.34 38.64
C THR A 947 64.45 8.33 37.49
N THR A 948 65.50 8.04 36.72
CA THR A 948 65.72 6.95 35.74
C THR A 948 65.88 5.55 36.40
N PRO A 949 65.97 4.38 35.69
CA PRO A 949 66.52 4.15 34.33
C PRO A 949 65.66 3.32 33.35
N GLY A 950 66.19 3.12 32.14
CA GLY A 950 65.65 2.18 31.15
C GLY A 950 66.73 1.26 30.58
N THR A 951 66.33 0.31 29.74
CA THR A 951 67.22 -0.55 28.97
C THR A 951 66.57 -0.84 27.61
N SER A 952 67.37 -0.87 26.55
CA SER A 952 66.93 -1.05 25.16
C SER A 952 66.76 -2.52 24.77
N VAL A 953 65.94 -2.80 23.75
CA VAL A 953 66.34 -3.49 22.50
C VAL A 953 65.19 -3.48 21.46
N GLU A 954 65.55 -3.41 20.18
CA GLU A 954 64.79 -3.72 18.94
C GLU A 954 63.34 -3.22 18.69
N ALA A 955 63.30 -2.12 17.92
CA ALA A 955 62.73 -2.06 16.57
C ALA A 955 61.39 -2.76 16.22
N SER A 956 60.34 -1.96 16.01
CA SER A 956 59.58 -1.96 14.75
C SER A 956 58.83 -0.63 14.56
N LEU A 957 58.56 -0.23 13.32
CA LEU A 957 58.01 1.10 12.96
C LEU A 957 56.48 1.06 12.84
N ASN A 958 55.79 1.98 13.52
CA ASN A 958 54.35 2.19 13.35
C ASN A 958 53.97 3.68 13.58
N PRO A 959 53.52 4.43 12.55
CA PRO A 959 53.03 5.80 12.72
C PRO A 959 51.57 5.83 13.19
N ALA A 960 51.27 6.61 14.24
CA ALA A 960 49.96 6.57 14.91
C ALA A 960 48.81 7.23 14.12
N SER A 961 47.61 6.67 14.27
CA SER A 961 46.36 7.14 13.65
C SER A 961 45.84 8.47 14.22
N ARG A 962 45.49 9.44 13.36
CA ARG A 962 44.65 10.59 13.73
C ARG A 962 43.16 10.23 13.65
N LEU A 963 42.53 9.94 14.79
CA LEU A 963 41.09 9.64 14.89
C LEU A 963 40.22 10.82 14.40
N ARG A 964 39.61 10.69 13.21
CA ARG A 964 38.50 11.56 12.75
C ARG A 964 37.21 11.14 13.45
N ARG A 965 36.59 12.08 14.18
CA ARG A 965 35.31 11.87 14.90
C ARG A 965 34.16 11.66 13.90
N ARG A 966 33.71 10.41 13.70
CA ARG A 966 32.60 10.02 12.81
C ARG A 966 31.33 10.80 13.20
N ARG A 967 30.75 11.59 12.29
CA ARG A 967 29.52 12.36 12.56
C ARG A 967 28.28 11.45 12.61
N LYS A 968 27.33 11.75 13.50
CA LYS A 968 26.01 11.11 13.48
C LYS A 968 25.25 11.52 12.21
N ALA A 969 24.54 10.57 11.59
CA ALA A 969 23.79 10.81 10.36
C ALA A 969 22.46 11.57 10.57
N ASN A 970 21.92 11.58 11.80
CA ASN A 970 20.55 12.01 12.13
C ASN A 970 20.41 13.51 12.52
N ASP A 971 21.47 14.30 12.37
CA ASP A 971 21.55 15.69 12.87
C ASP A 971 21.19 16.75 11.80
N ARG A 972 20.70 16.30 10.63
CA ARG A 972 20.37 17.13 9.45
C ARG A 972 18.93 17.65 9.51
N TRP A 973 18.74 18.93 9.20
CA TRP A 973 17.43 19.60 9.18
C TRP A 973 17.25 20.44 7.93
N TRP A 974 16.01 20.54 7.44
CA TRP A 974 15.59 21.47 6.40
C TRP A 974 14.97 22.71 7.04
N ARG A 975 15.55 23.89 6.80
CA ARG A 975 14.93 25.18 7.06
C ARG A 975 14.21 25.64 5.79
N ILE A 976 12.94 25.98 5.94
CA ILE A 976 11.99 26.14 4.83
C ILE A 976 11.25 27.46 5.01
N SER A 977 11.41 28.36 4.05
CA SER A 977 10.68 29.63 3.97
C SER A 977 10.00 29.69 2.62
N ASP A 978 8.76 29.20 2.55
CA ASP A 978 8.01 29.01 1.31
C ASP A 978 8.80 28.18 0.28
N GLU A 979 9.26 28.82 -0.79
CA GLU A 979 10.03 28.21 -1.89
C GLU A 979 11.55 28.16 -1.62
N LYS A 980 12.01 28.66 -0.47
CA LYS A 980 13.42 28.75 -0.08
C LYS A 980 13.76 27.66 0.94
N VAL A 981 14.23 26.51 0.43
CA VAL A 981 14.74 25.37 1.21
C VAL A 981 16.25 25.48 1.41
N LYS A 982 16.74 25.22 2.62
CA LYS A 982 18.19 25.13 2.97
C LYS A 982 18.45 24.04 4.00
N GLU A 983 19.60 23.38 3.94
CA GLU A 983 20.05 22.48 5.01
C GLU A 983 20.59 23.28 6.21
N CYS A 984 20.38 22.78 7.42
CA CYS A 984 20.85 23.32 8.70
C CYS A 984 21.03 22.18 9.73
N LYS A 985 21.57 22.51 10.91
CA LYS A 985 21.88 21.55 11.99
C LYS A 985 20.86 21.63 13.12
N THR A 986 20.76 20.58 13.94
CA THR A 986 19.99 20.60 15.19
C THR A 986 20.33 21.80 16.10
N SER A 987 21.61 22.22 16.17
CA SER A 987 22.04 23.42 16.92
C SER A 987 21.33 24.70 16.48
N ASP A 988 21.06 24.81 15.19
CA ASP A 988 20.50 26.01 14.57
C ASP A 988 18.99 26.06 14.84
N VAL A 989 18.34 24.89 14.95
CA VAL A 989 16.93 24.72 15.30
C VAL A 989 16.69 25.01 16.79
N LEU A 990 17.46 24.38 17.69
CA LEU A 990 17.38 24.62 19.14
C LEU A 990 17.79 26.06 19.55
N GLY A 991 18.40 26.80 18.62
CA GLY A 991 18.72 28.23 18.77
C GLY A 991 17.54 29.17 18.57
N MET A 992 16.43 28.74 17.95
CA MET A 992 15.27 29.60 17.61
C MET A 992 14.36 29.93 18.81
N GLN A 993 14.92 30.08 20.01
CA GLN A 993 14.21 30.15 21.29
C GLN A 993 13.26 31.36 21.43
N LYS A 994 13.53 32.44 20.69
CA LYS A 994 12.71 33.66 20.70
C LYS A 994 11.61 33.60 19.63
N GLU A 995 11.87 32.92 18.52
CA GLU A 995 11.02 32.87 17.34
C GLU A 995 10.11 31.65 17.28
N VAL A 996 10.45 30.55 17.99
CA VAL A 996 9.66 29.32 18.08
C VAL A 996 8.24 29.61 18.56
N TYR A 997 7.27 29.07 17.84
CA TYR A 997 5.84 29.36 17.98
C TYR A 997 5.00 28.07 17.96
N LEU A 998 5.28 27.12 17.06
CA LEU A 998 4.80 25.74 17.17
C LEU A 998 5.97 24.76 17.31
N LEU A 999 5.79 23.67 18.06
CA LEU A 999 6.69 22.52 18.12
C LEU A 999 5.92 21.23 17.86
N PHE A 1000 6.54 20.30 17.16
CA PHE A 1000 5.99 18.97 16.87
C PHE A 1000 6.99 17.91 17.36
N TYR A 1001 6.58 17.18 18.38
CA TYR A 1001 7.30 16.04 18.91
C TYR A 1001 6.56 14.74 18.61
N GLU A 1002 7.28 13.69 18.25
CA GLU A 1002 6.73 12.34 18.01
C GLU A 1002 7.23 11.37 19.08
N MET A 1003 6.38 10.46 19.56
CA MET A 1003 6.71 9.53 20.65
C MET A 1003 7.77 8.53 20.17
N GLU A 1004 8.85 8.39 20.94
CA GLU A 1004 9.85 7.38 20.67
C GLU A 1004 9.30 5.99 21.04
N LYS A 1005 9.15 5.13 20.03
CA LYS A 1005 8.68 3.76 20.20
C LYS A 1005 9.66 2.98 21.08
N PRO A 1006 9.18 2.12 21.99
CA PRO A 1006 10.07 1.33 22.84
C PRO A 1006 10.98 0.47 21.97
N SER A 1007 12.29 0.55 22.22
CA SER A 1007 13.27 -0.24 21.49
C SER A 1007 13.24 -1.69 22.00
N ASN A 1008 12.79 -2.62 21.15
CA ASN A 1008 12.95 -4.05 21.39
C ASN A 1008 14.44 -4.36 21.59
N GLY A 1009 14.81 -4.68 22.84
CA GLY A 1009 16.20 -4.83 23.25
C GLY A 1009 16.74 -3.66 24.09
N PHE A 1010 16.27 -3.55 25.33
CA PHE A 1010 17.15 -3.59 26.51
C PHE A 1010 16.29 -3.97 27.73
N GLN A 1011 16.55 -5.15 28.31
CA GLN A 1011 16.18 -5.39 29.70
C GLN A 1011 17.02 -4.45 30.58
N ALA A 1012 16.40 -3.82 31.56
CA ALA A 1012 17.13 -3.18 32.64
C ALA A 1012 17.79 -4.25 33.54
N PRO A 1013 18.94 -3.96 34.16
CA PRO A 1013 19.55 -4.83 35.17
C PRO A 1013 18.73 -4.86 36.48
#